data_AF-A0A1W4WXB3-F1
#
_entry.id   AF-A0A1W4WXB3-F1
#
_cell.length_a   1.000
_cell.length_b   1.000
_cell.length_c   1.000
_cell.angle_alpha   90.00
_cell.angle_beta   90.00
_cell.angle_gamma   90.00
#
_symmetry.space_group_name_H-M   'P 1'
#
loop_
_entity.id
_entity.type
_entity.pdbx_description
1 polymer ?
#
loop_
_entity_poly.entity_id
_entity_poly.type
_entity_poly.pdbx_seq_one_letter_code
_entity_poly.pdbx_strand_id
1 'polypeptide(L)'
;MSKMTPAVEQWSMFSASQNLPAVLNDPNKGKQSNFFTRTWGDNFVESANPGKSPFLPEVGYAHFESFLRKYSRRYRRHVRLSQNKLDVKSKSKNDSSQNDNVLSKIPGYFFDQTFPLNSSEMFNNVFGDIWKNNINPSKASEYALQEKLSHYLDYVEELIAKQVSQKSDAFFHAMTSHDTIMEEMGSACEQVRLLRSKIYGIDKTLARDSLGMLGLVRSRNNYNSLLDKLKLMATVLQTQPTLQLLLSSSDYVGALELIASTQEVLSKELAGVTCLRHLPSQLKEMSRLIDKMLSTEFERYAAADLNRPLDDVAGVLESERLISLTAGLLRQSHLQFLEVYKQEAITAAQAIVKQLVIEQLADVEDDVEHCLTGSGEAPPSLDSSQWLKALNLISNALNKLIGRVKAVHDVIKQTTDSSAGLNGSEEAVTINDRFLTKNEHSLIIAKLKNLLISVCDYCSERLASLVSTHSDKQTITAFEITNLSTVVENFSNLCESVCGKSSHALKAEFKKQAASYVQKFHSQRKQKLMLILDAERWKVADVPPEFQILVDNISSGRPLQSLPSSPDRDTNSSIVSEYGTECTKTANSLLIGTQEYVTVGTVLILIRLIVEYCVCAYDLPILATVIGRNLAELLRTFNSRCCQLVLGAGAIKTAGLNTITSTNLALTSRALQLVLWLIPHIRAQFSSLVRDSFIALDGVEKDIGHHIQQLESKILSLMNQLLNDQLNDWDAKPPVPSKAFRNVSRHLNKLHDALKSVLPEEQIADIYEVIHKNFKVRLREQLIKMNIENNGGPQHGVVTSEIVFYTETLKSLKVLPEKYITEKSMEEIWIR
;
A
#
# COMPACT_ATOMS: atom_id res chain seq x y z
N MET A 1 44.93 53.89 7.07
CA MET A 1 43.65 54.59 6.84
C MET A 1 43.56 54.99 5.37
N SER A 2 42.36 54.92 4.81
CA SER A 2 41.89 55.52 3.54
C SER A 2 42.16 54.82 2.20
N LYS A 3 41.03 54.50 1.55
CA LYS A 3 40.79 54.13 0.15
C LYS A 3 41.10 55.29 -0.82
N MET A 4 41.23 54.99 -2.12
CA MET A 4 40.66 55.83 -3.17
C MET A 4 40.36 55.02 -4.45
N THR A 5 39.29 55.42 -5.12
CA THR A 5 38.46 54.76 -6.15
C THR A 5 38.88 55.06 -7.60
N PRO A 6 38.40 54.30 -8.60
CA PRO A 6 38.84 54.38 -10.01
C PRO A 6 38.03 55.38 -10.85
N ALA A 7 38.64 55.90 -11.93
CA ALA A 7 38.02 56.79 -12.90
C ALA A 7 37.49 56.02 -14.14
N VAL A 8 36.40 56.53 -14.71
CA VAL A 8 35.61 55.99 -15.84
C VAL A 8 36.02 56.70 -17.15
N GLU A 9 36.18 55.96 -18.25
CA GLU A 9 36.45 56.50 -19.61
C GLU A 9 35.22 56.47 -20.53
N GLN A 10 35.08 57.51 -21.37
CA GLN A 10 33.98 57.81 -22.30
C GLN A 10 34.02 57.02 -23.62
N TRP A 11 32.83 56.73 -24.16
CA TRP A 11 32.57 55.91 -25.35
C TRP A 11 32.69 56.72 -26.67
N SER A 12 33.37 56.20 -27.70
CA SER A 12 33.53 56.85 -29.02
C SER A 12 33.19 55.93 -30.20
N MET A 13 32.98 56.49 -31.40
CA MET A 13 32.48 55.82 -32.63
C MET A 13 33.34 54.63 -33.12
N PHE A 14 34.59 54.50 -32.66
CA PHE A 14 35.48 53.36 -32.92
C PHE A 14 35.21 52.14 -32.01
N SER A 15 34.35 52.28 -30.98
CA SER A 15 33.87 51.17 -30.15
C SER A 15 32.81 50.29 -30.83
N ALA A 16 32.37 50.67 -32.03
CA ALA A 16 31.26 50.05 -32.76
C ALA A 16 31.69 49.00 -33.82
N SER A 17 32.84 48.33 -33.66
CA SER A 17 33.19 47.17 -34.49
C SER A 17 32.98 45.86 -33.72
N GLN A 18 31.83 45.24 -33.93
CA GLN A 18 31.48 43.95 -33.35
C GLN A 18 32.21 42.82 -34.09
N ASN A 19 32.93 41.98 -33.36
CA ASN A 19 33.35 40.66 -33.83
C ASN A 19 32.50 39.60 -33.11
N LEU A 20 31.33 39.30 -33.69
CA LEU A 20 30.36 38.31 -33.18
C LEU A 20 30.90 36.87 -32.95
N PRO A 21 31.99 36.39 -33.59
CA PRO A 21 32.47 35.03 -33.34
C PRO A 21 33.16 34.81 -31.98
N ALA A 22 33.61 35.87 -31.30
CA ALA A 22 34.37 35.75 -30.04
C ALA A 22 33.49 35.66 -28.78
N VAL A 23 32.22 36.05 -28.86
CA VAL A 23 31.27 36.01 -27.73
C VAL A 23 30.57 34.66 -27.61
N LEU A 24 30.55 33.85 -28.67
CA LEU A 24 29.86 32.55 -28.68
C LEU A 24 30.67 31.38 -28.07
N ASN A 25 31.96 31.56 -27.79
CA ASN A 25 32.84 30.43 -27.41
C ASN A 25 33.43 30.44 -25.99
N ASP A 26 33.26 31.48 -25.15
CA ASP A 26 33.51 31.35 -23.70
C ASP A 26 33.06 32.60 -22.89
N PRO A 27 32.07 32.50 -21.98
CA PRO A 27 31.54 33.66 -21.23
C PRO A 27 32.38 34.08 -20.01
N ASN A 28 33.46 33.37 -19.66
CA ASN A 28 34.28 33.66 -18.47
C ASN A 28 35.65 34.31 -18.75
N LYS A 29 35.99 34.60 -20.01
CA LYS A 29 37.23 35.32 -20.32
C LYS A 29 37.00 36.82 -20.40
N GLY A 30 37.49 37.52 -19.38
CA GLY A 30 37.65 38.96 -19.38
C GLY A 30 38.64 39.44 -20.46
N LYS A 31 38.45 40.71 -20.85
CA LYS A 31 39.13 41.46 -21.92
C LYS A 31 40.62 41.06 -22.12
N GLN A 32 40.96 40.59 -23.31
CA GLN A 32 42.36 40.48 -23.76
C GLN A 32 42.64 41.66 -24.69
N SER A 33 43.50 42.56 -24.22
CA SER A 33 44.02 43.70 -24.97
C SER A 33 45.17 43.25 -25.88
N ASN A 34 44.98 43.51 -27.16
CA ASN A 34 46.02 43.78 -28.16
C ASN A 34 46.65 42.58 -28.89
N PHE A 35 46.20 42.49 -30.15
CA PHE A 35 46.68 41.68 -31.26
C PHE A 35 47.63 42.60 -32.07
N PHE A 36 48.90 42.22 -32.22
CA PHE A 36 49.97 42.92 -32.97
C PHE A 36 50.56 44.23 -32.40
N THR A 37 51.74 44.12 -31.79
CA THR A 37 52.79 45.16 -31.84
C THR A 37 53.81 44.78 -32.90
N ARG A 38 53.53 45.17 -34.15
CA ARG A 38 54.57 45.35 -35.17
C ARG A 38 55.12 46.75 -34.93
N THR A 39 56.45 46.87 -34.84
CA THR A 39 57.25 48.08 -34.66
C THR A 39 57.56 48.47 -33.19
N TRP A 40 58.81 48.16 -32.79
CA TRP A 40 59.70 48.94 -31.91
C TRP A 40 60.03 48.38 -30.51
N GLY A 41 61.33 48.25 -30.26
CA GLY A 41 61.95 48.52 -28.95
C GLY A 41 62.27 47.33 -28.05
N ASP A 42 63.56 47.12 -27.82
CA ASP A 42 64.21 46.14 -26.93
C ASP A 42 63.90 46.27 -25.41
N ASN A 43 62.78 46.89 -25.02
CA ASN A 43 62.47 47.17 -23.61
C ASN A 43 61.11 46.66 -23.11
N PHE A 44 60.54 45.63 -23.74
CA PHE A 44 59.27 45.06 -23.27
C PHE A 44 59.25 43.52 -23.34
N VAL A 45 60.09 42.88 -22.52
CA VAL A 45 59.80 41.54 -22.01
C VAL A 45 59.24 41.74 -20.61
N GLU A 46 57.94 41.49 -20.42
CA GLU A 46 57.44 41.18 -19.08
C GLU A 46 58.24 39.98 -18.58
N SER A 47 59.21 40.24 -17.71
CA SER A 47 59.91 39.21 -16.95
C SER A 47 58.92 38.63 -15.96
N ALA A 48 58.08 37.72 -16.46
CA ALA A 48 57.30 36.83 -15.62
C ALA A 48 58.30 35.96 -14.84
N ASN A 49 58.72 36.46 -13.67
CA ASN A 49 59.54 35.72 -12.73
C ASN A 49 58.84 34.38 -12.45
N PRO A 50 59.47 33.23 -12.73
CA PRO A 50 58.89 31.96 -12.33
C PRO A 50 58.70 31.96 -10.81
N GLY A 51 57.51 31.62 -10.34
CA GLY A 51 57.18 31.58 -8.92
C GLY A 51 58.11 30.67 -8.13
N LYS A 52 58.42 31.05 -6.88
CA LYS A 52 59.35 30.33 -6.00
C LYS A 52 58.85 28.92 -5.69
N SER A 53 59.69 27.91 -5.87
CA SER A 53 59.36 26.51 -5.57
C SER A 53 59.34 26.25 -4.05
N PRO A 54 58.34 25.58 -3.48
CA PRO A 54 58.23 25.36 -2.02
C PRO A 54 59.31 24.46 -1.39
N PHE A 55 60.13 23.79 -2.21
CA PHE A 55 61.00 22.69 -1.78
C PHE A 55 62.51 22.98 -1.84
N LEU A 56 62.92 24.23 -2.16
CA LEU A 56 64.33 24.63 -2.20
C LEU A 56 64.56 25.84 -1.26
N PRO A 57 65.54 25.80 -0.34
CA PRO A 57 65.92 26.97 0.45
C PRO A 57 66.49 28.07 -0.43
N GLU A 58 66.12 29.33 -0.19
CA GLU A 58 66.64 30.47 -0.96
C GLU A 58 68.10 30.76 -0.59
N VAL A 59 69.02 30.49 -1.53
CA VAL A 59 70.44 30.81 -1.37
C VAL A 59 70.68 32.30 -1.63
N GLY A 60 70.77 33.09 -0.55
CA GLY A 60 71.14 34.51 -0.59
C GLY A 60 72.65 34.79 -0.62
N TYR A 61 73.01 36.06 -0.87
CA TYR A 61 74.38 36.57 -0.97
C TYR A 61 75.26 36.26 0.26
N ALA A 62 74.65 36.13 1.44
CA ALA A 62 75.31 35.76 2.69
C ALA A 62 76.01 34.38 2.64
N HIS A 63 75.48 33.42 1.87
CA HIS A 63 76.11 32.09 1.75
C HIS A 63 77.41 32.12 0.94
N PHE A 64 77.60 33.11 0.07
CA PHE A 64 78.79 33.26 -0.79
C PHE A 64 79.89 34.14 -0.17
N GLU A 65 79.62 34.79 0.97
CA GLU A 65 80.58 35.71 1.61
C GLU A 65 81.87 34.97 2.05
N SER A 66 81.73 33.71 2.50
CA SER A 66 82.86 32.85 2.87
C SER A 66 83.77 32.52 1.68
N PHE A 67 83.18 32.28 0.50
CA PHE A 67 83.91 32.00 -0.74
C PHE A 67 84.64 33.25 -1.25
N LEU A 68 83.97 34.40 -1.26
CA LEU A 68 84.56 35.67 -1.69
C LEU A 68 85.71 36.12 -0.76
N ARG A 69 85.58 35.93 0.56
CA ARG A 69 86.70 36.17 1.50
C ARG A 69 87.90 35.25 1.21
N LYS A 70 87.68 33.97 0.89
CA LYS A 70 88.77 33.02 0.58
C LYS A 70 89.50 33.37 -0.72
N TYR A 71 88.78 33.71 -1.78
CA TYR A 71 89.39 33.89 -3.12
C TYR A 71 89.91 35.30 -3.39
N SER A 72 89.41 36.33 -2.70
CA SER A 72 89.88 37.72 -2.87
C SER A 72 91.39 37.88 -2.67
N ARG A 73 92.00 37.13 -1.74
CA ARG A 73 93.46 37.16 -1.50
C ARG A 73 94.27 36.59 -2.67
N ARG A 74 93.81 35.50 -3.30
CA ARG A 74 94.48 34.89 -4.47
C ARG A 74 94.35 35.77 -5.71
N TYR A 75 93.19 36.37 -5.92
CA TYR A 75 92.97 37.31 -7.02
C TYR A 75 93.91 38.53 -6.94
N ARG A 76 94.05 39.14 -5.75
CA ARG A 76 95.01 40.24 -5.53
C ARG A 76 96.47 39.82 -5.78
N ARG A 77 96.83 38.57 -5.49
CA ARG A 77 98.18 38.04 -5.76
C ARG A 77 98.44 37.85 -7.25
N HIS A 78 97.46 37.38 -8.00
CA HIS A 78 97.56 37.22 -9.45
C HIS A 78 97.77 38.57 -10.15
N VAL A 79 97.02 39.60 -9.76
CA VAL A 79 97.17 40.97 -10.29
C VAL A 79 98.55 41.55 -10.01
N ARG A 80 99.13 41.26 -8.83
CA ARG A 80 100.52 41.68 -8.51
C ARG A 80 101.58 40.95 -9.34
N LEU A 81 101.36 39.68 -9.67
CA LEU A 81 102.29 38.88 -10.46
C LEU A 81 102.27 39.22 -11.96
N SER A 82 101.13 39.69 -12.50
CA SER A 82 101.07 40.12 -13.90
C SER A 82 101.79 41.45 -14.16
N GLN A 83 101.98 42.30 -13.15
CA GLN A 83 102.67 43.59 -13.29
C GLN A 83 104.21 43.48 -13.31
N ASN A 84 104.81 42.36 -12.89
CA ASN A 84 106.27 42.23 -12.68
C ASN A 84 107.05 41.51 -13.81
N LYS A 85 106.46 41.24 -14.99
CA LYS A 85 107.06 40.35 -16.01
C LYS A 85 107.61 41.01 -17.28
N LEU A 86 107.88 42.32 -17.29
CA LEU A 86 108.31 43.06 -18.50
C LEU A 86 109.79 43.51 -18.53
N ASP A 87 110.68 42.94 -17.71
CA ASP A 87 112.11 43.31 -17.71
C ASP A 87 113.08 42.14 -18.00
N VAL A 88 113.79 42.29 -19.14
CA VAL A 88 115.27 42.19 -19.27
C VAL A 88 115.96 40.84 -19.64
N LYS A 89 116.57 40.91 -20.84
CA LYS A 89 117.89 40.45 -21.34
C LYS A 89 118.22 38.98 -21.68
N SER A 90 118.64 38.87 -22.94
CA SER A 90 119.60 37.93 -23.54
C SER A 90 121.01 38.05 -22.93
N LYS A 91 121.76 36.93 -22.92
CA LYS A 91 123.21 36.88 -22.70
C LYS A 91 123.90 36.15 -23.86
N SER A 92 124.71 36.90 -24.59
CA SER A 92 125.81 36.43 -25.42
C SER A 92 127.08 36.20 -24.59
N LYS A 93 128.00 35.37 -25.09
CA LYS A 93 129.48 35.43 -24.91
C LYS A 93 130.07 34.75 -26.16
N ASN A 94 130.62 35.48 -27.13
CA ASN A 94 131.95 36.11 -27.22
C ASN A 94 132.97 35.19 -27.91
N ASP A 95 133.19 35.43 -29.20
CA ASP A 95 134.56 35.46 -29.75
C ASP A 95 134.57 36.31 -31.04
N SER A 96 134.99 37.57 -30.89
CA SER A 96 134.98 38.62 -31.91
C SER A 96 136.25 39.46 -31.82
N SER A 97 137.42 38.84 -31.92
CA SER A 97 138.69 39.58 -31.80
C SER A 97 139.85 39.06 -32.65
N GLN A 98 139.59 38.32 -33.74
CA GLN A 98 140.63 38.07 -34.76
C GLN A 98 140.30 38.49 -36.20
N ASN A 99 139.03 38.69 -36.57
CA ASN A 99 138.71 38.94 -37.98
C ASN A 99 138.88 40.41 -38.42
N ASP A 100 138.87 41.36 -37.48
CA ASP A 100 138.84 42.80 -37.82
C ASP A 100 140.16 43.34 -38.38
N ASN A 101 141.27 42.61 -38.25
CA ASN A 101 142.56 43.04 -38.81
C ASN A 101 142.80 42.63 -40.27
N VAL A 102 141.93 41.81 -40.87
CA VAL A 102 142.24 41.20 -42.18
C VAL A 102 141.44 41.77 -43.34
N LEU A 103 140.24 42.29 -43.09
CA LEU A 103 139.44 43.00 -44.09
C LEU A 103 140.04 44.36 -44.53
N SER A 104 141.04 44.89 -43.81
CA SER A 104 141.67 46.19 -44.07
C SER A 104 142.70 46.18 -45.21
N LYS A 105 143.13 45.01 -45.71
CA LYS A 105 144.07 44.90 -46.83
C LYS A 105 143.40 45.10 -48.20
N ILE A 106 142.08 44.92 -48.30
CA ILE A 106 141.30 45.09 -49.53
C ILE A 106 140.78 46.53 -49.59
N PRO A 107 141.09 47.32 -50.63
CA PRO A 107 140.57 48.68 -50.76
C PRO A 107 139.03 48.70 -50.76
N GLY A 108 138.45 49.56 -49.92
CA GLY A 108 137.00 49.59 -49.64
C GLY A 108 136.08 49.79 -50.84
N TYR A 109 136.60 50.31 -51.96
CA TYR A 109 135.84 50.53 -53.19
C TYR A 109 135.26 49.23 -53.80
N PHE A 110 135.83 48.05 -53.48
CA PHE A 110 135.31 46.75 -53.95
C PHE A 110 134.06 46.27 -53.20
N PHE A 111 133.76 46.83 -52.02
CA PHE A 111 132.56 46.47 -51.25
C PHE A 111 131.32 47.32 -51.63
N ASP A 112 131.49 48.33 -52.50
CA ASP A 112 130.39 49.17 -52.97
C ASP A 112 129.58 48.49 -54.09
N GLN A 113 128.28 48.31 -53.86
CA GLN A 113 127.34 47.56 -54.71
C GLN A 113 127.14 48.10 -56.14
N THR A 114 127.58 49.32 -56.45
CA THR A 114 127.26 50.01 -57.71
C THR A 114 128.46 50.29 -58.62
N PHE A 115 129.64 49.75 -58.30
CA PHE A 115 130.95 49.96 -58.93
C PHE A 115 130.90 50.50 -60.39
N PRO A 116 130.90 51.83 -60.59
CA PRO A 116 130.73 52.39 -61.93
C PRO A 116 132.09 52.57 -62.60
N LEU A 117 132.50 51.60 -63.44
CA LEU A 117 133.70 51.64 -64.30
C LEU A 117 133.71 52.77 -65.36
N ASN A 118 132.62 53.53 -65.46
CA ASN A 118 132.41 54.54 -66.50
C ASN A 118 132.99 55.93 -66.14
N SER A 119 133.51 56.12 -64.92
CA SER A 119 134.15 57.36 -64.52
C SER A 119 135.67 57.27 -64.72
N SER A 120 136.21 58.25 -65.47
CA SER A 120 137.63 58.34 -65.82
C SER A 120 138.55 58.33 -64.58
N GLU A 121 138.09 58.82 -63.44
CA GLU A 121 138.86 58.83 -62.19
C GLU A 121 138.92 57.46 -61.49
N MET A 122 137.82 56.68 -61.43
CA MET A 122 137.84 55.33 -60.86
C MET A 122 138.60 54.36 -61.76
N PHE A 123 138.44 54.50 -63.09
CA PHE A 123 139.21 53.70 -64.04
C PHE A 123 140.71 54.01 -63.93
N ASN A 124 141.11 55.28 -63.80
CA ASN A 124 142.51 55.63 -63.55
C ASN A 124 143.02 55.22 -62.16
N ASN A 125 142.17 55.08 -61.15
CA ASN A 125 142.63 54.58 -59.84
C ASN A 125 142.79 53.05 -59.82
N VAL A 126 142.07 52.33 -60.68
CA VAL A 126 142.19 50.86 -60.82
C VAL A 126 143.23 50.45 -61.87
N PHE A 127 143.40 51.23 -62.95
CA PHE A 127 144.28 50.94 -64.09
C PHE A 127 145.34 52.01 -64.39
N GLY A 128 145.38 53.13 -63.68
CA GLY A 128 146.22 54.29 -64.05
C GLY A 128 147.72 54.08 -63.92
N ASP A 129 148.16 53.07 -63.16
CA ASP A 129 149.58 52.66 -63.14
C ASP A 129 150.05 52.12 -64.50
N ILE A 130 149.12 51.72 -65.38
CA ILE A 130 149.42 51.24 -66.75
C ILE A 130 149.65 52.39 -67.73
N TRP A 131 149.06 53.58 -67.49
CA TRP A 131 149.04 54.68 -68.47
C TRP A 131 149.94 55.88 -68.14
N LYS A 132 150.44 56.02 -66.90
CA LYS A 132 151.27 57.17 -66.50
C LYS A 132 152.74 57.13 -66.96
N ASN A 133 153.26 55.98 -67.39
CA ASN A 133 154.63 55.89 -67.94
C ASN A 133 154.58 55.72 -69.46
N ASN A 134 155.11 56.71 -70.17
CA ASN A 134 155.05 56.86 -71.62
C ASN A 134 155.96 55.83 -72.34
N ILE A 135 155.50 55.37 -73.51
CA ILE A 135 156.20 54.58 -74.56
C ILE A 135 156.25 53.05 -74.30
N ASN A 136 155.25 52.35 -74.87
CA ASN A 136 154.98 50.89 -74.97
C ASN A 136 154.46 50.15 -73.72
N PRO A 137 153.28 49.49 -73.79
CA PRO A 137 152.74 48.70 -72.68
C PRO A 137 153.52 47.38 -72.54
N SER A 138 153.96 47.05 -71.33
CA SER A 138 154.52 45.72 -71.02
C SER A 138 153.44 44.86 -70.34
N LYS A 139 153.19 43.64 -70.86
CA LYS A 139 152.21 42.67 -70.34
C LYS A 139 152.42 42.27 -68.86
N ALA A 140 153.55 42.64 -68.25
CA ALA A 140 153.88 42.25 -66.87
C ALA A 140 152.99 42.92 -65.81
N SER A 141 152.42 44.10 -66.07
CA SER A 141 151.58 44.81 -65.10
C SER A 141 150.14 44.26 -65.01
N GLU A 142 149.63 43.61 -66.06
CA GLU A 142 148.27 43.01 -66.05
C GLU A 142 148.19 41.76 -65.16
N TYR A 143 149.18 40.85 -65.24
CA TYR A 143 149.17 39.62 -64.45
C TYR A 143 149.28 39.89 -62.94
N ALA A 144 150.07 40.90 -62.55
CA ALA A 144 150.23 41.26 -61.13
C ALA A 144 148.93 41.76 -60.48
N LEU A 145 148.05 42.42 -61.24
CA LEU A 145 146.75 42.87 -60.74
C LEU A 145 145.78 41.68 -60.56
N GLN A 146 145.79 40.73 -61.50
CA GLN A 146 144.89 39.59 -61.49
C GLN A 146 145.18 38.63 -60.32
N GLU A 147 146.45 38.36 -59.99
CA GLU A 147 146.80 37.57 -58.81
C GLU A 147 146.31 38.23 -57.51
N LYS A 148 146.44 39.56 -57.42
CA LYS A 148 146.04 40.31 -56.23
C LYS A 148 144.53 40.22 -55.96
N LEU A 149 143.70 40.19 -57.01
CA LEU A 149 142.26 40.01 -56.89
C LEU A 149 141.85 38.58 -56.51
N SER A 150 142.54 37.54 -57.03
CA SER A 150 142.24 36.15 -56.66
C SER A 150 142.48 35.90 -55.17
N HIS A 151 143.59 36.42 -54.63
CA HIS A 151 143.90 36.27 -53.20
C HIS A 151 142.82 36.90 -52.29
N TYR A 152 142.13 37.94 -52.75
CA TYR A 152 141.05 38.55 -51.98
C TYR A 152 139.77 37.70 -51.94
N LEU A 153 139.50 36.91 -52.98
CA LEU A 153 138.31 36.06 -53.06
C LEU A 153 138.42 34.88 -52.09
N ASP A 154 139.54 34.15 -52.11
CA ASP A 154 139.76 32.99 -51.23
C ASP A 154 139.60 33.35 -49.74
N TYR A 155 140.05 34.56 -49.37
CA TYR A 155 139.97 35.05 -48.00
C TYR A 155 138.52 35.27 -47.51
N VAL A 156 137.61 35.65 -48.41
CA VAL A 156 136.19 35.85 -48.07
C VAL A 156 135.49 34.50 -47.91
N GLU A 157 135.83 33.51 -48.72
CA GLU A 157 135.22 32.17 -48.66
C GLU A 157 135.52 31.46 -47.32
N GLU A 158 136.76 31.55 -46.83
CA GLU A 158 137.15 30.94 -45.56
C GLU A 158 136.35 31.50 -44.37
N LEU A 159 136.08 32.81 -44.38
CA LEU A 159 135.34 33.49 -43.32
C LEU A 159 133.86 33.07 -43.28
N ILE A 160 133.22 32.90 -44.44
CA ILE A 160 131.81 32.47 -44.52
C ILE A 160 131.65 31.04 -43.99
N ALA A 161 132.54 30.13 -44.37
CA ALA A 161 132.48 28.73 -43.94
C ALA A 161 132.55 28.60 -42.40
N LYS A 162 133.41 29.39 -41.75
CA LYS A 162 133.59 29.35 -40.29
C LYS A 162 132.33 29.79 -39.54
N GLN A 163 131.65 30.82 -40.03
CA GLN A 163 130.47 31.38 -39.37
C GLN A 163 129.22 30.49 -39.49
N VAL A 164 129.07 29.75 -40.60
CA VAL A 164 127.97 28.80 -40.78
C VAL A 164 128.10 27.62 -39.81
N SER A 165 129.31 27.13 -39.55
CA SER A 165 129.51 25.98 -38.64
C SER A 165 129.02 26.25 -37.21
N GLN A 166 129.33 27.42 -36.65
CA GLN A 166 129.07 27.74 -35.23
C GLN A 166 127.57 27.89 -34.89
N LYS A 167 126.70 28.11 -35.88
CA LYS A 167 125.28 28.44 -35.66
C LYS A 167 124.33 27.27 -35.88
N SER A 168 124.82 26.10 -36.28
CA SER A 168 123.99 24.96 -36.72
C SER A 168 123.35 24.15 -35.58
N ASP A 169 124.05 23.88 -34.48
CA ASP A 169 123.54 23.00 -33.39
C ASP A 169 122.30 23.54 -32.66
N ALA A 170 122.27 24.85 -32.39
CA ALA A 170 121.14 25.48 -31.69
C ALA A 170 119.83 25.42 -32.50
N PHE A 171 119.93 25.37 -33.83
CA PHE A 171 118.78 25.27 -34.71
C PHE A 171 118.10 23.90 -34.59
N PHE A 172 118.88 22.81 -34.56
CA PHE A 172 118.34 21.45 -34.51
C PHE A 172 117.66 21.12 -33.18
N HIS A 173 118.18 21.61 -32.04
CA HIS A 173 117.51 21.45 -30.74
C HIS A 173 116.13 22.13 -30.67
N ALA A 174 116.01 23.33 -31.23
CA ALA A 174 114.73 24.02 -31.32
C ALA A 174 113.73 23.25 -32.19
N MET A 175 114.20 22.62 -33.27
CA MET A 175 113.37 21.81 -34.17
C MET A 175 112.83 20.55 -33.46
N THR A 176 113.68 19.80 -32.75
CA THR A 176 113.23 18.60 -32.02
C THR A 176 112.22 18.88 -30.91
N SER A 177 112.35 20.00 -30.20
CA SER A 177 111.40 20.36 -29.14
C SER A 177 110.04 20.79 -29.71
N HIS A 178 110.04 21.45 -30.89
CA HIS A 178 108.80 21.77 -31.59
C HIS A 178 108.02 20.52 -31.97
N ASP A 179 108.71 19.49 -32.49
CA ASP A 179 108.08 18.24 -32.89
C ASP A 179 107.44 17.52 -31.70
N THR A 180 108.11 17.48 -30.54
CA THR A 180 107.55 16.85 -29.33
C THR A 180 106.29 17.54 -28.81
N ILE A 181 106.23 18.87 -28.83
CA ILE A 181 105.04 19.62 -28.39
C ILE A 181 103.88 19.40 -29.37
N MET A 182 104.18 19.34 -30.66
CA MET A 182 103.18 19.05 -31.70
C MET A 182 102.55 17.67 -31.51
N GLU A 183 103.34 16.66 -31.12
CA GLU A 183 102.84 15.32 -30.83
C GLU A 183 101.95 15.28 -29.57
N GLU A 184 102.38 15.91 -28.46
CA GLU A 184 101.56 16.00 -27.24
C GLU A 184 100.25 16.78 -27.46
N MET A 185 100.30 17.87 -28.24
CA MET A 185 99.12 18.67 -28.56
C MET A 185 98.14 17.91 -29.46
N GLY A 186 98.66 17.06 -30.36
CA GLY A 186 97.86 16.10 -31.13
C GLY A 186 97.11 15.12 -30.24
N SER A 187 97.82 14.47 -29.31
CA SER A 187 97.23 13.52 -28.35
C SER A 187 96.17 14.18 -27.45
N ALA A 188 96.44 15.38 -26.93
CA ALA A 188 95.49 16.12 -26.10
C ALA A 188 94.22 16.51 -26.88
N CYS A 189 94.36 16.94 -28.14
CA CYS A 189 93.22 17.23 -29.01
C CYS A 189 92.34 15.98 -29.23
N GLU A 190 92.97 14.82 -29.42
CA GLU A 190 92.26 13.57 -29.64
C GLU A 190 91.49 13.12 -28.38
N GLN A 191 92.09 13.23 -27.19
CA GLN A 191 91.40 12.93 -25.92
C GLN A 191 90.22 13.86 -25.66
N VAL A 192 90.35 15.16 -25.95
CA VAL A 192 89.23 16.11 -25.82
C VAL A 192 88.11 15.78 -26.81
N ARG A 193 88.44 15.35 -28.03
CA ARG A 193 87.44 14.93 -29.02
C ARG A 193 86.69 13.67 -28.56
N LEU A 194 87.41 12.70 -28.01
CA LEU A 194 86.83 11.49 -27.40
C LEU A 194 85.92 11.81 -26.22
N LEU A 195 86.35 12.70 -25.31
CA LEU A 195 85.54 13.10 -24.15
C LEU A 195 84.25 13.81 -24.58
N ARG A 196 84.33 14.75 -25.53
CA ARG A 196 83.15 15.45 -26.08
C ARG A 196 82.18 14.47 -26.74
N SER A 197 82.69 13.47 -27.46
CA SER A 197 81.87 12.42 -28.05
C SER A 197 81.14 11.58 -26.98
N LYS A 198 81.84 11.17 -25.92
CA LYS A 198 81.22 10.43 -24.80
C LYS A 198 80.17 11.26 -24.06
N ILE A 199 80.43 12.54 -23.81
CA ILE A 199 79.45 13.45 -23.19
C ILE A 199 78.21 13.62 -24.08
N TYR A 200 78.38 13.74 -25.40
CA TYR A 200 77.25 13.79 -26.32
C TYR A 200 76.43 12.48 -26.31
N GLY A 201 77.11 11.33 -26.23
CA GLY A 201 76.45 10.03 -26.06
C GLY A 201 75.64 9.94 -24.76
N ILE A 202 76.18 10.47 -23.66
CA ILE A 202 75.49 10.55 -22.37
C ILE A 202 74.29 11.51 -22.41
N ASP A 203 74.43 12.72 -22.97
CA ASP A 203 73.31 13.68 -23.12
C ASP A 203 72.16 13.07 -23.94
N LYS A 204 72.50 12.39 -25.04
CA LYS A 204 71.50 11.74 -25.90
C LYS A 204 70.76 10.63 -25.15
N THR A 205 71.49 9.69 -24.55
CA THR A 205 70.90 8.48 -23.95
C THR A 205 70.24 8.73 -22.60
N LEU A 206 70.89 9.48 -21.70
CA LEU A 206 70.40 9.65 -20.33
C LEU A 206 69.46 10.84 -20.16
N ALA A 207 69.58 11.91 -20.95
CA ALA A 207 68.70 13.08 -20.82
C ALA A 207 67.59 13.08 -21.88
N ARG A 208 67.93 13.03 -23.18
CA ARG A 208 66.92 13.18 -24.25
C ARG A 208 66.04 11.95 -24.42
N ASP A 209 66.64 10.77 -24.51
CA ASP A 209 65.87 9.54 -24.73
C ASP A 209 65.01 9.20 -23.50
N SER A 210 65.49 9.46 -22.28
CA SER A 210 64.71 9.25 -21.05
C SER A 210 63.54 10.24 -20.90
N LEU A 211 63.74 11.53 -21.22
CA LEU A 211 62.65 12.52 -21.29
C LEU A 211 61.67 12.20 -22.42
N GLY A 212 62.17 11.69 -23.55
CA GLY A 212 61.37 11.16 -24.65
C GLY A 212 60.48 10.00 -24.20
N MET A 213 61.03 9.05 -23.46
CA MET A 213 60.27 7.92 -22.89
C MET A 213 59.18 8.38 -21.92
N LEU A 214 59.47 9.36 -21.04
CA LEU A 214 58.46 9.97 -20.17
C LEU A 214 57.35 10.69 -20.97
N GLY A 215 57.73 11.39 -22.04
CA GLY A 215 56.80 12.01 -22.97
C GLY A 215 55.89 10.98 -23.66
N LEU A 216 56.46 9.87 -24.13
CA LEU A 216 55.74 8.76 -24.74
C LEU A 216 54.79 8.06 -23.76
N VAL A 217 55.20 7.85 -22.50
CA VAL A 217 54.32 7.29 -21.45
C VAL A 217 53.14 8.22 -21.17
N ARG A 218 53.37 9.53 -21.07
CA ARG A 218 52.29 10.51 -20.91
C ARG A 218 51.35 10.52 -22.10
N SER A 219 51.90 10.46 -23.32
CA SER A 219 51.12 10.38 -24.56
C SER A 219 50.27 9.10 -24.61
N ARG A 220 50.85 7.94 -24.24
CA ARG A 220 50.12 6.68 -24.12
C ARG A 220 48.97 6.76 -23.11
N ASN A 221 49.20 7.36 -21.94
CA ASN A 221 48.13 7.53 -20.94
C ASN A 221 47.00 8.43 -21.48
N ASN A 222 47.34 9.52 -22.17
CA ASN A 222 46.34 10.37 -22.80
C ASN A 222 45.54 9.62 -23.88
N TYR A 223 46.20 8.80 -24.71
CA TYR A 223 45.53 7.97 -25.72
C TYR A 223 44.63 6.90 -25.09
N ASN A 224 45.04 6.30 -23.96
CA ASN A 224 44.18 5.36 -23.22
C ASN A 224 42.95 6.06 -22.67
N SER A 225 43.09 7.22 -22.03
CA SER A 225 41.94 8.00 -21.55
C SER A 225 41.02 8.44 -22.68
N LEU A 226 41.56 8.76 -23.87
CA LEU A 226 40.76 9.04 -25.06
C LEU A 226 40.00 7.80 -25.53
N LEU A 227 40.67 6.65 -25.59
CA LEU A 227 40.07 5.38 -26.01
C LEU A 227 38.93 4.97 -25.08
N ASP A 228 39.09 5.12 -23.77
CA ASP A 228 38.04 4.80 -22.79
C ASP A 228 36.83 5.71 -22.98
N LYS A 229 37.04 7.02 -23.20
CA LYS A 229 35.94 7.95 -23.54
C LYS A 229 35.25 7.58 -24.86
N LEU A 230 36.00 7.17 -25.89
CA LEU A 230 35.41 6.73 -27.16
C LEU A 230 34.62 5.43 -27.03
N LYS A 231 35.07 4.48 -26.20
CA LYS A 231 34.31 3.27 -25.88
C LYS A 231 32.98 3.60 -25.20
N LEU A 232 32.99 4.51 -24.23
CA LEU A 232 31.77 4.98 -23.57
C LEU A 232 30.82 5.69 -24.54
N MET A 233 31.35 6.47 -25.49
CA MET A 233 30.52 7.05 -26.56
C MET A 233 29.92 5.97 -27.46
N ALA A 234 30.66 4.91 -27.77
CA ALA A 234 30.17 3.79 -28.56
C ALA A 234 29.07 3.00 -27.83
N THR A 235 29.21 2.76 -26.52
CA THR A 235 28.15 2.12 -25.71
C THR A 235 26.89 2.98 -25.68
N VAL A 236 27.03 4.31 -25.56
CA VAL A 236 25.89 5.23 -25.57
C VAL A 236 25.15 5.18 -26.93
N LEU A 237 25.86 5.08 -28.06
CA LEU A 237 25.23 4.94 -29.38
C LEU A 237 24.53 3.58 -29.57
N GLN A 238 25.05 2.52 -28.97
CA GLN A 238 24.42 1.19 -29.00
C GLN A 238 23.12 1.12 -28.19
N THR A 239 22.88 2.06 -27.27
CA THR A 239 21.72 1.99 -26.37
C THR A 239 20.39 2.18 -27.09
N GLN A 240 20.35 2.97 -28.16
CA GLN A 240 19.12 3.21 -28.91
C GLN A 240 18.61 1.96 -29.66
N PRO A 241 19.43 1.21 -30.43
CA PRO A 241 19.02 -0.09 -30.98
C PRO A 241 18.62 -1.13 -29.94
N THR A 242 19.37 -1.24 -28.83
CA THR A 242 19.02 -2.21 -27.77
C THR A 242 17.71 -1.86 -27.08
N LEU A 243 17.41 -0.58 -26.90
CA LEU A 243 16.16 -0.13 -26.29
C LEU A 243 14.97 -0.42 -27.21
N GLN A 244 15.12 -0.27 -28.54
CA GLN A 244 14.10 -0.67 -29.50
C GLN A 244 13.86 -2.18 -29.49
N LEU A 245 14.91 -3.00 -29.32
CA LEU A 245 14.79 -4.45 -29.19
C LEU A 245 14.04 -4.83 -27.90
N LEU A 246 14.40 -4.22 -26.77
CA LEU A 246 13.73 -4.47 -25.48
C LEU A 246 12.25 -4.06 -25.52
N LEU A 247 11.93 -2.97 -26.23
CA LEU A 247 10.55 -2.53 -26.44
C LEU A 247 9.75 -3.54 -27.28
N SER A 248 10.39 -4.18 -28.27
CA SER A 248 9.77 -5.22 -29.08
C SER A 248 9.57 -6.55 -28.34
N SER A 249 10.38 -6.82 -27.31
CA SER A 249 10.25 -7.98 -26.44
C SER A 249 9.39 -7.71 -25.19
N SER A 250 8.71 -6.55 -25.11
CA SER A 250 7.89 -6.13 -23.97
C SER A 250 8.64 -6.07 -22.63
N ASP A 251 9.97 -5.96 -22.64
CA ASP A 251 10.77 -5.81 -21.42
C ASP A 251 10.98 -4.32 -21.12
N TYR A 252 9.95 -3.72 -20.53
CA TYR A 252 9.94 -2.31 -20.15
C TYR A 252 10.85 -2.01 -18.96
N VAL A 253 11.05 -2.99 -18.07
CA VAL A 253 11.90 -2.81 -16.88
C VAL A 253 13.36 -2.69 -17.31
N GLY A 254 13.84 -3.62 -18.14
CA GLY A 254 15.18 -3.56 -18.71
C GLY A 254 15.41 -2.31 -19.56
N ALA A 255 14.41 -1.87 -20.34
CA ALA A 255 14.50 -0.63 -21.12
C ALA A 255 14.68 0.61 -20.21
N LEU A 256 13.96 0.69 -19.08
CA LEU A 256 14.09 1.79 -18.13
C LEU A 256 15.43 1.76 -17.35
N GLU A 257 15.97 0.57 -17.03
CA GLU A 257 17.31 0.43 -16.44
C GLU A 257 18.40 0.92 -17.39
N LEU A 258 18.29 0.58 -18.67
CA LEU A 258 19.19 1.04 -19.71
C LEU A 258 19.13 2.58 -19.84
N ILE A 259 17.94 3.18 -19.78
CA ILE A 259 17.78 4.65 -19.80
C ILE A 259 18.42 5.29 -18.56
N ALA A 260 18.19 4.74 -17.37
CA ALA A 260 18.74 5.30 -16.13
C ALA A 260 20.28 5.22 -16.10
N SER A 261 20.84 4.05 -16.43
CA SER A 261 22.29 3.84 -16.49
C SER A 261 22.97 4.70 -17.55
N THR A 262 22.35 4.88 -18.72
CA THR A 262 22.88 5.77 -19.76
C THR A 262 22.83 7.24 -19.37
N GLN A 263 21.77 7.69 -18.68
CA GLN A 263 21.72 9.05 -18.13
C GLN A 263 22.78 9.28 -17.05
N GLU A 264 23.03 8.29 -16.19
CA GLU A 264 24.09 8.35 -15.18
C GLU A 264 25.48 8.45 -15.82
N VAL A 265 25.80 7.58 -16.78
CA VAL A 265 27.06 7.60 -17.53
C VAL A 265 27.26 8.93 -18.24
N LEU A 266 26.21 9.49 -18.86
CA LEU A 266 26.29 10.78 -19.54
C LEU A 266 26.58 11.94 -18.58
N SER A 267 25.98 11.91 -17.38
CA SER A 267 26.13 12.96 -16.38
C SER A 267 27.47 12.93 -15.64
N LYS A 268 28.04 11.74 -15.38
CA LYS A 268 29.29 11.57 -14.64
C LYS A 268 30.53 11.63 -15.53
N GLU A 269 30.55 10.87 -16.64
CA GLU A 269 31.79 10.63 -17.40
C GLU A 269 31.90 11.45 -18.70
N LEU A 270 30.76 11.88 -19.28
CA LEU A 270 30.71 12.62 -20.55
C LEU A 270 30.26 14.09 -20.40
N ALA A 271 30.29 14.63 -19.17
CA ALA A 271 29.99 16.03 -18.91
C ALA A 271 30.94 16.95 -19.71
N GLY A 272 30.41 17.64 -20.72
CA GLY A 272 31.14 18.58 -21.59
C GLY A 272 31.25 18.17 -23.06
N VAL A 273 30.81 16.97 -23.47
CA VAL A 273 30.77 16.58 -24.89
C VAL A 273 29.55 17.21 -25.57
N THR A 274 29.78 18.20 -26.43
CA THR A 274 28.72 18.97 -27.11
C THR A 274 27.85 18.13 -28.03
N CYS A 275 28.40 17.09 -28.65
CA CYS A 275 27.67 16.19 -29.57
C CYS A 275 26.54 15.40 -28.89
N LEU A 276 26.58 15.22 -27.57
CA LEU A 276 25.60 14.42 -26.81
C LEU A 276 24.61 15.26 -26.01
N ARG A 277 24.61 16.59 -26.19
CA ARG A 277 23.77 17.53 -25.43
C ARG A 277 22.26 17.25 -25.55
N HIS A 278 21.81 16.75 -26.71
CA HIS A 278 20.40 16.47 -26.97
C HIS A 278 19.96 15.05 -26.58
N LEU A 279 20.91 14.17 -26.25
CA LEU A 279 20.61 12.80 -25.90
C LEU A 279 19.85 12.66 -24.57
N PRO A 280 20.15 13.42 -23.50
CA PRO A 280 19.34 13.42 -22.27
C PRO A 280 17.89 13.80 -22.51
N SER A 281 17.63 14.79 -23.36
CA SER A 281 16.25 15.17 -23.72
C SER A 281 15.56 14.06 -24.50
N GLN A 282 16.26 13.41 -25.44
CA GLN A 282 15.70 12.28 -26.19
C GLN A 282 15.42 11.06 -25.30
N LEU A 283 16.33 10.72 -24.38
CA LEU A 283 16.12 9.65 -23.40
C LEU A 283 14.95 9.95 -22.46
N LYS A 284 14.75 11.22 -22.10
CA LYS A 284 13.59 11.66 -21.30
C LYS A 284 12.27 11.58 -22.09
N GLU A 285 12.28 11.90 -23.38
CA GLU A 285 11.13 11.70 -24.26
C GLU A 285 10.83 10.21 -24.50
N MET A 286 11.85 9.38 -24.69
CA MET A 286 11.73 7.92 -24.79
C MET A 286 11.18 7.32 -23.49
N SER A 287 11.62 7.79 -22.32
CA SER A 287 10.98 7.44 -21.05
C SER A 287 9.49 7.79 -21.09
N ARG A 288 9.12 9.05 -21.39
CA ARG A 288 7.70 9.46 -21.45
C ARG A 288 6.86 8.64 -22.43
N LEU A 289 7.45 8.20 -23.54
CA LEU A 289 6.80 7.33 -24.51
C LEU A 289 6.59 5.93 -23.95
N ILE A 290 7.57 5.36 -23.24
CA ILE A 290 7.43 4.10 -22.51
C ILE A 290 6.33 4.22 -21.45
N ASP A 291 6.24 5.33 -20.71
CA ASP A 291 5.18 5.56 -19.70
C ASP A 291 3.78 5.48 -20.34
N LYS A 292 3.61 6.12 -21.50
CA LYS A 292 2.35 6.11 -22.26
C LYS A 292 2.04 4.72 -22.80
N MET A 293 3.05 4.01 -23.34
CA MET A 293 2.89 2.65 -23.84
C MET A 293 2.49 1.68 -22.71
N LEU A 294 3.20 1.71 -21.59
CA LEU A 294 2.90 0.92 -20.38
C LEU A 294 1.46 1.15 -19.90
N SER A 295 1.02 2.41 -19.84
CA SER A 295 -0.34 2.75 -19.41
C SER A 295 -1.39 2.18 -20.37
N THR A 296 -1.19 2.33 -21.69
CA THR A 296 -2.13 1.80 -22.69
C THR A 296 -2.14 0.29 -22.77
N GLU A 297 -1.00 -0.36 -22.54
CA GLU A 297 -0.92 -1.82 -22.54
C GLU A 297 -1.55 -2.40 -21.28
N PHE A 298 -1.38 -1.74 -20.13
CA PHE A 298 -2.07 -2.09 -18.89
C PHE A 298 -3.59 -1.92 -19.01
N GLU A 299 -4.08 -0.86 -19.65
CA GLU A 299 -5.51 -0.68 -19.94
C GLU A 299 -6.07 -1.82 -20.81
N ARG A 300 -5.35 -2.19 -21.87
CA ARG A 300 -5.73 -3.32 -22.74
C ARG A 300 -5.73 -4.64 -21.99
N TYR A 301 -4.73 -4.85 -21.14
CA TYR A 301 -4.64 -6.02 -20.29
C TYR A 301 -5.81 -6.08 -19.29
N ALA A 302 -6.11 -4.97 -18.60
CA ALA A 302 -7.21 -4.88 -17.66
C ALA A 302 -8.55 -5.18 -18.33
N ALA A 303 -8.80 -4.61 -19.51
CA ALA A 303 -10.01 -4.88 -20.27
C ALA A 303 -10.09 -6.34 -20.74
N ALA A 304 -8.97 -6.95 -21.14
CA ALA A 304 -8.92 -8.35 -21.59
C ALA A 304 -9.12 -9.35 -20.43
N ASP A 305 -8.52 -9.09 -19.27
CA ASP A 305 -8.62 -9.95 -18.09
C ASP A 305 -10.02 -9.88 -17.45
N LEU A 306 -10.59 -8.66 -17.35
CA LEU A 306 -11.90 -8.45 -16.73
C LEU A 306 -13.09 -8.88 -17.61
N ASN A 307 -12.99 -8.76 -18.93
CA ASN A 307 -14.05 -9.15 -19.87
C ASN A 307 -13.95 -10.60 -20.38
N ARG A 308 -13.03 -11.41 -19.85
CA ARG A 308 -12.93 -12.84 -20.16
C ARG A 308 -14.18 -13.59 -19.66
N PRO A 309 -14.71 -14.59 -20.39
CA PRO A 309 -15.83 -15.41 -19.93
C PRO A 309 -15.58 -15.99 -18.52
N LEU A 310 -16.62 -15.99 -17.69
CA LEU A 310 -16.58 -16.30 -16.24
C LEU A 310 -16.37 -17.80 -15.91
N ASP A 311 -16.12 -18.64 -16.91
CA ASP A 311 -15.98 -20.10 -16.75
C ASP A 311 -14.53 -20.59 -16.63
N ASP A 312 -13.56 -19.77 -17.04
CA ASP A 312 -12.16 -20.13 -16.89
C ASP A 312 -11.69 -19.99 -15.44
N VAL A 313 -10.96 -21.03 -15.00
CA VAL A 313 -10.33 -21.21 -13.70
C VAL A 313 -9.80 -19.89 -13.14
N ALA A 314 -10.16 -19.60 -11.89
CA ALA A 314 -9.74 -18.43 -11.13
C ALA A 314 -8.22 -18.25 -11.21
N GLY A 315 -7.78 -17.39 -12.13
CA GLY A 315 -6.39 -17.19 -12.46
C GLY A 315 -6.25 -15.90 -13.27
N VAL A 316 -5.12 -15.25 -13.05
CA VAL A 316 -4.71 -14.03 -13.75
C VAL A 316 -4.24 -14.40 -15.15
N LEU A 317 -4.69 -13.68 -16.17
CA LEU A 317 -4.18 -13.85 -17.54
C LEU A 317 -2.68 -13.48 -17.56
N GLU A 318 -1.78 -14.33 -18.04
CA GLU A 318 -0.34 -13.99 -18.21
C GLU A 318 0.32 -13.28 -16.98
N SER A 319 0.46 -13.99 -15.84
CA SER A 319 1.00 -13.42 -14.59
C SER A 319 2.37 -12.73 -14.75
N GLU A 320 3.26 -13.28 -15.57
CA GLU A 320 4.58 -12.71 -15.84
C GLU A 320 4.51 -11.35 -16.55
N ARG A 321 3.53 -11.18 -17.45
CA ARG A 321 3.29 -9.91 -18.15
C ARG A 321 2.68 -8.87 -17.23
N LEU A 322 1.78 -9.27 -16.32
CA LEU A 322 1.27 -8.36 -15.30
C LEU A 322 2.39 -7.92 -14.35
N ILE A 323 3.29 -8.82 -13.95
CA ILE A 323 4.44 -8.48 -13.09
C ILE A 323 5.35 -7.47 -13.79
N SER A 324 5.67 -7.66 -15.08
CA SER A 324 6.53 -6.72 -15.82
C SER A 324 5.87 -5.34 -16.01
N LEU A 325 4.58 -5.31 -16.37
CA LEU A 325 3.81 -4.06 -16.51
C LEU A 325 3.69 -3.32 -15.17
N THR A 326 3.37 -4.03 -14.09
CA THR A 326 3.21 -3.44 -12.76
C THR A 326 4.54 -2.95 -12.20
N ALA A 327 5.63 -3.71 -12.38
CA ALA A 327 6.98 -3.27 -12.01
C ALA A 327 7.42 -2.02 -12.79
N GLY A 328 7.16 -1.96 -14.10
CA GLY A 328 7.44 -0.80 -14.94
C GLY A 328 6.68 0.45 -14.48
N LEU A 329 5.38 0.32 -14.21
CA LEU A 329 4.52 1.42 -13.73
C LEU A 329 4.84 1.87 -12.30
N LEU A 330 5.22 0.94 -11.41
CA LEU A 330 5.64 1.22 -10.04
C LEU A 330 6.94 2.05 -10.02
N ARG A 331 7.91 1.72 -10.88
CA ARG A 331 9.20 2.41 -10.96
C ARG A 331 9.08 3.87 -11.40
N GLN A 332 8.06 4.20 -12.18
CA GLN A 332 7.81 5.56 -12.66
C GLN A 332 6.94 6.39 -11.71
N SER A 333 6.53 5.82 -10.55
CA SER A 333 5.68 6.47 -9.52
C SER A 333 4.28 6.91 -9.97
N HIS A 334 3.81 6.46 -11.14
CA HIS A 334 2.50 6.81 -11.67
C HIS A 334 1.39 5.94 -11.05
N LEU A 335 0.91 6.29 -9.85
CA LEU A 335 -0.17 5.55 -9.17
C LEU A 335 -1.55 5.64 -9.85
N GLN A 336 -1.67 6.34 -10.99
CA GLN A 336 -2.93 6.54 -11.69
C GLN A 336 -3.49 5.24 -12.29
N PHE A 337 -2.62 4.26 -12.61
CA PHE A 337 -3.07 2.98 -13.17
C PHE A 337 -3.98 2.21 -12.22
N LEU A 338 -3.83 2.37 -10.90
CA LEU A 338 -4.72 1.74 -9.91
C LEU A 338 -6.14 2.32 -9.98
N GLU A 339 -6.28 3.63 -10.19
CA GLU A 339 -7.59 4.26 -10.38
C GLU A 339 -8.21 3.86 -11.72
N VAL A 340 -7.40 3.72 -12.77
CA VAL A 340 -7.87 3.22 -14.07
C VAL A 340 -8.36 1.77 -13.95
N TYR A 341 -7.60 0.90 -13.28
CA TYR A 341 -8.01 -0.48 -13.01
C TYR A 341 -9.29 -0.55 -12.19
N LYS A 342 -9.44 0.32 -11.18
CA LYS A 342 -10.67 0.44 -10.39
C LYS A 342 -11.87 0.81 -11.28
N GLN A 343 -11.74 1.80 -12.15
CA GLN A 343 -12.82 2.19 -13.06
C GLN A 343 -13.17 1.05 -14.01
N GLU A 344 -12.18 0.36 -14.56
CA GLU A 344 -12.40 -0.77 -15.47
C GLU A 344 -13.06 -1.96 -14.77
N ALA A 345 -12.71 -2.24 -13.51
CA ALA A 345 -13.39 -3.26 -12.71
C ALA A 345 -14.87 -2.91 -12.46
N ILE A 346 -15.17 -1.62 -12.24
CA ILE A 346 -16.54 -1.13 -12.06
C ILE A 346 -17.33 -1.20 -13.37
N THR A 347 -16.74 -0.86 -14.52
CA THR A 347 -17.39 -0.96 -15.83
C THR A 347 -17.63 -2.42 -16.24
N ALA A 348 -16.68 -3.32 -15.95
CA ALA A 348 -16.88 -4.76 -16.15
C ALA A 348 -18.02 -5.31 -15.27
N ALA A 349 -18.07 -4.92 -14.00
CA ALA A 349 -19.18 -5.28 -13.10
C ALA A 349 -20.54 -4.77 -13.64
N GLN A 350 -20.58 -3.54 -14.17
CA GLN A 350 -21.77 -2.99 -14.83
C GLN A 350 -22.19 -3.79 -16.06
N ALA A 351 -21.23 -4.15 -16.91
CA ALA A 351 -21.50 -4.90 -18.13
C ALA A 351 -22.06 -6.29 -17.82
N ILE A 352 -21.47 -7.01 -16.85
CA ILE A 352 -21.93 -8.34 -16.41
C ILE A 352 -23.36 -8.26 -15.85
N VAL A 353 -23.64 -7.29 -14.98
CA VAL A 353 -24.99 -7.12 -14.43
C VAL A 353 -25.99 -6.80 -15.54
N LYS A 354 -25.65 -5.88 -16.46
CA LYS A 354 -26.52 -5.54 -17.59
C LYS A 354 -26.76 -6.75 -18.50
N GLN A 355 -25.71 -7.49 -18.86
CA GLN A 355 -25.80 -8.65 -19.74
C GLN A 355 -26.68 -9.74 -19.12
N LEU A 356 -26.46 -10.10 -17.85
CA LEU A 356 -27.26 -11.13 -17.18
C LEU A 356 -28.71 -10.70 -16.94
N VAL A 357 -28.96 -9.41 -16.69
CA VAL A 357 -30.32 -8.88 -16.61
C VAL A 357 -31.01 -8.93 -17.98
N ILE A 358 -30.30 -8.61 -19.06
CA ILE A 358 -30.83 -8.67 -20.43
C ILE A 358 -31.06 -10.12 -20.87
N GLU A 359 -30.15 -11.04 -20.58
CA GLU A 359 -30.29 -12.47 -20.90
C GLU A 359 -31.49 -13.08 -20.19
N GLN A 360 -31.72 -12.73 -18.92
CA GLN A 360 -32.89 -13.20 -18.17
C GLN A 360 -34.19 -12.46 -18.54
N LEU A 361 -34.13 -11.27 -19.14
CA LEU A 361 -35.29 -10.61 -19.75
C LEU A 361 -35.60 -11.21 -21.14
N ALA A 362 -34.58 -11.61 -21.90
CA ALA A 362 -34.73 -12.27 -23.19
C ALA A 362 -35.33 -13.68 -23.05
N ASP A 363 -35.01 -14.40 -21.97
CA ASP A 363 -35.67 -15.68 -21.62
C ASP A 363 -37.17 -15.51 -21.28
N VAL A 364 -37.65 -14.29 -21.01
CA VAL A 364 -39.02 -13.99 -20.58
C VAL A 364 -39.92 -13.55 -21.74
N GLU A 365 -39.39 -13.13 -22.90
CA GLU A 365 -40.21 -12.57 -23.98
C GLU A 365 -39.79 -13.02 -25.40
N ASP A 366 -40.46 -14.05 -25.92
CA ASP A 366 -40.71 -14.26 -27.36
C ASP A 366 -41.64 -13.16 -27.95
N ASP A 367 -42.07 -12.15 -27.19
CA ASP A 367 -43.16 -11.23 -27.56
C ASP A 367 -42.89 -9.71 -27.43
N VAL A 368 -41.66 -9.21 -27.20
CA VAL A 368 -41.44 -7.74 -27.12
C VAL A 368 -40.30 -7.26 -28.01
N GLU A 369 -40.59 -7.20 -29.31
CA GLU A 369 -39.81 -6.50 -30.34
C GLU A 369 -39.98 -4.95 -30.26
N HIS A 370 -40.50 -4.40 -29.16
CA HIS A 370 -40.95 -3.00 -29.08
C HIS A 370 -40.67 -2.29 -27.77
N CYS A 371 -39.43 -2.31 -27.25
CA CYS A 371 -39.02 -1.39 -26.17
C CYS A 371 -37.52 -0.99 -26.19
N LEU A 372 -36.88 -0.98 -27.36
CA LEU A 372 -35.51 -0.44 -27.51
C LEU A 372 -35.51 1.05 -27.85
N THR A 373 -36.04 1.89 -26.96
CA THR A 373 -35.73 3.34 -26.97
C THR A 373 -35.67 3.91 -25.54
N GLY A 374 -34.45 4.05 -25.02
CA GLY A 374 -33.94 5.30 -24.43
C GLY A 374 -34.65 6.00 -23.27
N SER A 375 -35.72 5.47 -22.66
CA SER A 375 -36.35 6.09 -21.49
C SER A 375 -36.42 5.09 -20.34
N GLY A 376 -35.83 5.46 -19.20
CA GLY A 376 -35.73 4.67 -17.98
C GLY A 376 -37.06 4.33 -17.31
N GLU A 377 -37.88 3.55 -17.99
CA GLU A 377 -39.03 2.88 -17.40
C GLU A 377 -38.62 1.49 -16.91
N ALA A 378 -39.09 1.17 -15.72
CA ALA A 378 -38.68 0.01 -14.94
C ALA A 378 -38.85 -1.30 -15.74
N PRO A 379 -37.94 -2.28 -15.56
CA PRO A 379 -38.06 -3.57 -16.23
C PRO A 379 -39.43 -4.20 -15.93
N PRO A 380 -40.03 -4.92 -16.90
CA PRO A 380 -41.27 -5.65 -16.69
C PRO A 380 -41.12 -6.61 -15.50
N SER A 381 -42.23 -6.86 -14.82
CA SER A 381 -42.26 -7.62 -13.58
C SER A 381 -41.81 -9.07 -13.82
N LEU A 382 -40.56 -9.40 -13.48
CA LEU A 382 -40.13 -10.79 -13.37
C LEU A 382 -41.01 -11.52 -12.34
N ASP A 383 -41.30 -12.80 -12.60
CA ASP A 383 -41.89 -13.67 -11.60
C ASP A 383 -40.91 -13.85 -10.43
N SER A 384 -41.45 -13.86 -9.20
CA SER A 384 -40.71 -13.99 -7.93
C SER A 384 -39.67 -15.14 -7.93
N SER A 385 -39.99 -16.25 -8.59
CA SER A 385 -39.11 -17.42 -8.72
C SER A 385 -37.95 -17.22 -9.70
N GLN A 386 -38.18 -16.49 -10.79
CA GLN A 386 -37.19 -16.18 -11.82
C GLN A 386 -36.27 -15.05 -11.40
N TRP A 387 -36.80 -14.02 -10.72
CA TRP A 387 -36.02 -12.96 -10.10
C TRP A 387 -34.97 -13.53 -9.13
N LEU A 388 -35.35 -14.52 -8.33
CA LEU A 388 -34.45 -15.14 -7.36
C LEU A 388 -33.35 -15.99 -8.03
N LYS A 389 -33.66 -16.64 -9.16
CA LYS A 389 -32.65 -17.32 -9.99
C LYS A 389 -31.68 -16.31 -10.61
N ALA A 390 -32.19 -15.22 -11.18
CA ALA A 390 -31.37 -14.15 -11.73
C ALA A 390 -30.46 -13.54 -10.67
N LEU A 391 -30.97 -13.28 -9.45
CA LEU A 391 -30.18 -12.75 -8.34
C LEU A 391 -29.08 -13.74 -7.89
N ASN A 392 -29.35 -15.04 -7.87
CA ASN A 392 -28.32 -16.06 -7.63
C ASN A 392 -27.24 -16.09 -8.70
N LEU A 393 -27.62 -16.05 -9.98
CA LEU A 393 -26.68 -16.03 -11.10
C LEU A 393 -25.82 -14.77 -11.09
N ILE A 394 -26.42 -13.60 -10.87
CA ILE A 394 -25.72 -12.32 -10.76
C ILE A 394 -24.79 -12.32 -9.54
N SER A 395 -25.24 -12.81 -8.38
CA SER A 395 -24.40 -12.93 -7.18
C SER A 395 -23.18 -13.81 -7.45
N ASN A 396 -23.37 -14.97 -8.10
CA ASN A 396 -22.28 -15.88 -8.45
C ASN A 396 -21.31 -15.28 -9.47
N ALA A 397 -21.82 -14.58 -10.49
CA ALA A 397 -21.00 -13.88 -11.48
C ALA A 397 -20.16 -12.76 -10.85
N LEU A 398 -20.76 -11.96 -9.97
CA LEU A 398 -20.06 -10.92 -9.21
C LEU A 398 -19.04 -11.53 -8.24
N ASN A 399 -19.34 -12.66 -7.59
CA ASN A 399 -18.39 -13.37 -6.73
C ASN A 399 -17.15 -13.82 -7.52
N LYS A 400 -17.33 -14.38 -8.72
CA LYS A 400 -16.23 -14.76 -9.60
C LYS A 400 -15.41 -13.54 -10.04
N LEU A 401 -16.06 -12.41 -10.38
CA LEU A 401 -15.39 -11.16 -10.72
C LEU A 401 -14.56 -10.61 -9.55
N ILE A 402 -15.13 -10.55 -8.34
CA ILE A 402 -14.43 -10.11 -7.13
C ILE A 402 -13.22 -11.02 -6.85
N GLY A 403 -13.37 -12.33 -7.05
CA GLY A 403 -12.25 -13.29 -6.97
C GLY A 403 -11.11 -12.99 -7.95
N ARG A 404 -11.44 -12.63 -9.20
CA ARG A 404 -10.44 -12.23 -10.22
C ARG A 404 -9.74 -10.92 -9.86
N VAL A 405 -10.51 -9.91 -9.47
CA VAL A 405 -9.96 -8.61 -9.00
C VAL A 405 -9.04 -8.82 -7.80
N LYS A 406 -9.38 -9.73 -6.88
CA LYS A 406 -8.51 -10.12 -5.77
C LYS A 406 -7.21 -10.78 -6.25
N ALA A 407 -7.28 -11.67 -7.23
CA ALA A 407 -6.08 -12.33 -7.77
C ALA A 407 -5.12 -11.31 -8.42
N VAL A 408 -5.63 -10.36 -9.22
CA VAL A 408 -4.82 -9.27 -9.80
C VAL A 408 -4.28 -8.35 -8.69
N HIS A 409 -5.09 -8.01 -7.69
CA HIS A 409 -4.65 -7.27 -6.51
C HIS A 409 -3.50 -7.97 -5.78
N ASP A 410 -3.58 -9.29 -5.59
CA ASP A 410 -2.57 -10.07 -4.89
C ASP A 410 -1.26 -10.17 -5.68
N VAL A 411 -1.33 -10.27 -7.02
CA VAL A 411 -0.13 -10.17 -7.88
C VAL A 411 0.48 -8.78 -7.81
N ILE A 412 -0.31 -7.69 -7.90
CA ILE A 412 0.22 -6.32 -7.78
C ILE A 412 0.85 -6.12 -6.40
N LYS A 413 0.23 -6.65 -5.34
CA LYS A 413 0.78 -6.62 -3.99
C LYS A 413 2.10 -7.39 -3.89
N GLN A 414 2.17 -8.60 -4.45
CA GLN A 414 3.40 -9.40 -4.48
C GLN A 414 4.52 -8.70 -5.26
N THR A 415 4.21 -8.05 -6.39
CA THR A 415 5.18 -7.23 -7.14
C THR A 415 5.65 -6.03 -6.31
N THR A 416 4.73 -5.37 -5.60
CA THR A 416 5.03 -4.23 -4.73
C THR A 416 5.91 -4.64 -3.54
N ASP A 417 5.62 -5.79 -2.93
CA ASP A 417 6.39 -6.37 -1.82
C ASP A 417 7.79 -6.83 -2.27
N SER A 418 7.88 -7.41 -3.47
CA SER A 418 9.17 -7.78 -4.10
C SER A 418 10.01 -6.54 -4.41
N SER A 419 9.39 -5.49 -4.94
CA SER A 419 10.05 -4.22 -5.30
C SER A 419 10.50 -3.41 -4.07
N ALA A 420 9.86 -3.62 -2.91
CA ALA A 420 10.28 -3.06 -1.61
C ALA A 420 11.28 -3.98 -0.86
N GLY A 421 11.52 -5.20 -1.36
CA GLY A 421 12.42 -6.18 -0.77
C GLY A 421 11.95 -6.73 0.58
N LEU A 422 10.64 -6.91 0.75
CA LEU A 422 9.98 -7.43 1.94
C LEU A 422 9.57 -8.93 1.82
N ASN A 423 9.77 -9.56 0.66
CA ASN A 423 9.52 -10.99 0.47
C ASN A 423 10.69 -11.83 0.99
N GLY A 424 10.42 -12.70 1.97
CA GLY A 424 11.37 -13.57 2.64
C GLY A 424 11.63 -14.92 1.96
N SER A 425 11.45 -15.02 0.64
CA SER A 425 11.79 -16.23 -0.13
C SER A 425 13.09 -16.01 -0.89
N GLU A 426 14.17 -16.66 -0.46
CA GLU A 426 15.52 -16.60 -1.05
C GLU A 426 15.63 -17.20 -2.47
N GLU A 427 14.55 -17.70 -3.07
CA GLU A 427 14.60 -18.38 -4.36
C GLU A 427 13.45 -17.95 -5.27
N ALA A 428 13.63 -16.84 -6.00
CA ALA A 428 13.16 -16.67 -7.38
C ALA A 428 13.45 -15.24 -7.89
N VAL A 429 14.34 -15.19 -8.88
CA VAL A 429 14.49 -14.15 -9.91
C VAL A 429 15.08 -12.80 -9.45
N THR A 430 16.33 -12.64 -9.86
CA THR A 430 17.10 -11.42 -10.07
C THR A 430 16.26 -10.24 -10.62
N ILE A 431 15.82 -9.35 -9.74
CA ILE A 431 15.61 -7.93 -10.07
C ILE A 431 16.36 -7.15 -9.00
N ASN A 432 17.48 -6.55 -9.40
CA ASN A 432 18.51 -6.04 -8.50
C ASN A 432 18.20 -4.65 -7.90
N ASP A 433 16.95 -4.18 -7.92
CA ASP A 433 16.63 -2.79 -7.57
C ASP A 433 15.49 -2.69 -6.55
N ARG A 434 15.85 -2.53 -5.26
CA ARG A 434 14.95 -1.96 -4.24
C ARG A 434 14.71 -0.48 -4.60
N PHE A 435 13.71 -0.21 -5.43
CA PHE A 435 13.43 1.16 -5.91
C PHE A 435 12.37 1.91 -5.07
N LEU A 436 11.49 1.20 -4.34
CA LEU A 436 10.40 1.83 -3.57
C LEU A 436 10.83 2.22 -2.15
N THR A 437 10.48 3.43 -1.73
CA THR A 437 10.61 3.83 -0.31
C THR A 437 9.51 3.17 0.55
N LYS A 438 9.80 2.92 1.83
CA LYS A 438 8.82 2.32 2.78
C LYS A 438 7.49 3.11 2.86
N ASN A 439 7.54 4.42 2.62
CA ASN A 439 6.36 5.28 2.63
C ASN A 439 5.50 5.10 1.37
N GLU A 440 6.11 5.03 0.19
CA GLU A 440 5.41 4.78 -1.08
C GLU A 440 4.77 3.38 -1.10
N HIS A 441 5.47 2.39 -0.56
CA HIS A 441 4.95 1.04 -0.36
C HIS A 441 3.67 1.04 0.50
N SER A 442 3.69 1.75 1.64
CA SER A 442 2.51 1.87 2.51
C SER A 442 1.32 2.57 1.83
N LEU A 443 1.59 3.59 0.98
CA LEU A 443 0.58 4.30 0.22
C LEU A 443 -0.06 3.42 -0.86
N ILE A 444 0.74 2.62 -1.56
CA ILE A 444 0.27 1.67 -2.58
C ILE A 444 -0.62 0.61 -1.94
N ILE A 445 -0.20 0.02 -0.81
CA ILE A 445 -1.02 -0.96 -0.07
C ILE A 445 -2.34 -0.34 0.40
N ALA A 446 -2.33 0.91 0.88
CA ALA A 446 -3.55 1.60 1.27
C ALA A 446 -4.49 1.82 0.07
N LYS A 447 -3.96 2.22 -1.09
CA LYS A 447 -4.74 2.38 -2.33
C LYS A 447 -5.28 1.05 -2.86
N LEU A 448 -4.49 -0.02 -2.82
CA LEU A 448 -4.91 -1.36 -3.20
C LEU A 448 -6.07 -1.87 -2.33
N LYS A 449 -5.99 -1.66 -1.00
CA LYS A 449 -7.10 -1.96 -0.08
C LYS A 449 -8.34 -1.13 -0.40
N ASN A 450 -8.20 0.17 -0.68
CA ASN A 450 -9.32 1.03 -1.03
C ASN A 450 -9.96 0.65 -2.37
N LEU A 451 -9.17 0.17 -3.34
CA LEU A 451 -9.67 -0.34 -4.62
C LEU A 451 -10.59 -1.52 -4.39
N LEU A 452 -10.14 -2.52 -3.63
CA LEU A 452 -10.90 -3.72 -3.33
C LEU A 452 -12.21 -3.37 -2.61
N ILE A 453 -12.14 -2.50 -1.58
CA ILE A 453 -13.32 -2.01 -0.85
C ILE A 453 -14.30 -1.31 -1.81
N SER A 454 -13.82 -0.44 -2.69
CA SER A 454 -14.70 0.29 -3.62
C SER A 454 -15.40 -0.63 -4.63
N VAL A 455 -14.74 -1.71 -5.09
CA VAL A 455 -15.35 -2.70 -5.99
C VAL A 455 -16.36 -3.56 -5.23
N CYS A 456 -16.02 -4.03 -4.01
CA CYS A 456 -16.94 -4.73 -3.10
C CYS A 456 -18.20 -3.88 -2.84
N ASP A 457 -18.03 -2.60 -2.48
CA ASP A 457 -19.12 -1.68 -2.16
C ASP A 457 -20.03 -1.46 -3.38
N TYR A 458 -19.43 -1.23 -4.56
CA TYR A 458 -20.18 -1.06 -5.80
C TYR A 458 -21.03 -2.29 -6.14
N CYS A 459 -20.45 -3.50 -6.07
CA CYS A 459 -21.19 -4.73 -6.34
C CYS A 459 -22.33 -4.93 -5.34
N SER A 460 -22.08 -4.62 -4.06
CA SER A 460 -23.10 -4.71 -3.00
C SER A 460 -24.23 -3.69 -3.19
N GLU A 461 -23.93 -2.47 -3.65
CA GLU A 461 -24.93 -1.42 -3.91
C GLU A 461 -25.78 -1.78 -5.12
N ARG A 462 -25.20 -2.40 -6.15
CA ARG A 462 -25.96 -2.89 -7.32
C ARG A 462 -26.89 -4.04 -6.95
N LEU A 463 -26.40 -5.02 -6.20
CA LEU A 463 -27.29 -6.07 -5.66
C LEU A 463 -28.38 -5.48 -4.77
N ALA A 464 -28.06 -4.51 -3.91
CA ALA A 464 -29.05 -3.83 -3.08
C ALA A 464 -30.10 -3.09 -3.92
N SER A 465 -29.70 -2.45 -5.02
CA SER A 465 -30.64 -1.79 -5.94
C SER A 465 -31.58 -2.76 -6.66
N LEU A 466 -31.09 -3.96 -7.01
CA LEU A 466 -31.94 -5.01 -7.59
C LEU A 466 -32.95 -5.54 -6.55
N VAL A 467 -32.52 -5.68 -5.30
CA VAL A 467 -33.38 -6.07 -4.18
C VAL A 467 -34.46 -5.02 -3.88
N SER A 468 -34.11 -3.74 -3.87
CA SER A 468 -35.07 -2.65 -3.62
C SER A 468 -36.12 -2.54 -4.74
N THR A 469 -35.75 -2.73 -6.00
CA THR A 469 -36.73 -2.68 -7.11
C THR A 469 -37.81 -3.76 -7.02
N HIS A 470 -37.51 -4.90 -6.40
CA HIS A 470 -38.47 -5.99 -6.20
C HIS A 470 -39.34 -5.79 -4.95
N SER A 471 -38.86 -5.05 -3.92
CA SER A 471 -39.60 -4.87 -2.66
C SER A 471 -40.94 -4.15 -2.82
N ASP A 472 -41.09 -3.36 -3.88
CA ASP A 472 -42.22 -2.44 -4.03
C ASP A 472 -43.43 -3.04 -4.76
N LYS A 473 -43.28 -4.21 -5.41
CA LYS A 473 -44.27 -4.66 -6.40
C LYS A 473 -44.92 -6.04 -6.16
N GLN A 474 -44.28 -6.99 -5.47
CA GLN A 474 -44.83 -8.37 -5.34
C GLN A 474 -44.80 -8.93 -3.92
N THR A 475 -45.70 -9.88 -3.66
CA THR A 475 -45.87 -10.54 -2.38
C THR A 475 -44.89 -11.71 -2.25
N ILE A 476 -43.83 -11.50 -1.47
CA ILE A 476 -42.75 -12.49 -1.32
C ILE A 476 -43.20 -13.64 -0.42
N THR A 477 -42.89 -14.89 -0.80
CA THR A 477 -43.16 -16.08 0.04
C THR A 477 -42.08 -16.32 1.09
N ALA A 478 -42.38 -17.14 2.10
CA ALA A 478 -41.41 -17.50 3.17
C ALA A 478 -40.13 -18.13 2.59
N PHE A 479 -40.29 -19.02 1.60
CA PHE A 479 -39.19 -19.71 0.93
C PHE A 479 -38.25 -18.73 0.21
N GLU A 480 -38.81 -17.77 -0.53
CA GLU A 480 -38.02 -16.75 -1.24
C GLU A 480 -37.16 -15.89 -0.29
N ILE A 481 -37.67 -15.54 0.89
CA ILE A 481 -36.92 -14.72 1.85
C ILE A 481 -35.78 -15.52 2.50
N THR A 482 -36.01 -16.79 2.81
CA THR A 482 -34.94 -17.65 3.33
C THR A 482 -33.83 -17.82 2.31
N ASN A 483 -34.18 -18.06 1.04
CA ASN A 483 -33.19 -18.18 -0.03
C ASN A 483 -32.46 -16.84 -0.25
N LEU A 484 -33.17 -15.72 -0.26
CA LEU A 484 -32.56 -14.39 -0.31
C LEU A 484 -31.60 -14.16 0.86
N SER A 485 -31.95 -14.59 2.08
CA SER A 485 -31.06 -14.53 3.25
C SER A 485 -29.76 -15.29 2.99
N THR A 486 -29.84 -16.50 2.43
CA THR A 486 -28.65 -17.30 2.10
C THR A 486 -27.78 -16.62 1.05
N VAL A 487 -28.36 -16.00 0.01
CA VAL A 487 -27.59 -15.28 -1.01
C VAL A 487 -26.90 -14.05 -0.42
N VAL A 488 -27.63 -13.28 0.38
CA VAL A 488 -27.11 -12.07 1.03
C VAL A 488 -25.99 -12.43 2.01
N GLU A 489 -26.14 -13.50 2.78
CA GLU A 489 -25.11 -14.00 3.71
C GLU A 489 -23.88 -14.52 2.96
N ASN A 490 -24.06 -15.35 1.92
CA ASN A 490 -22.95 -15.88 1.12
C ASN A 490 -22.14 -14.75 0.46
N PHE A 491 -22.82 -13.80 -0.17
CA PHE A 491 -22.19 -12.64 -0.79
C PHE A 491 -21.51 -11.73 0.23
N SER A 492 -22.15 -11.49 1.38
CA SER A 492 -21.58 -10.68 2.46
C SER A 492 -20.34 -11.32 3.06
N ASN A 493 -20.37 -12.64 3.32
CA ASN A 493 -19.23 -13.39 3.86
C ASN A 493 -18.05 -13.38 2.88
N LEU A 494 -18.33 -13.46 1.57
CA LEU A 494 -17.29 -13.33 0.55
C LEU A 494 -16.70 -11.92 0.55
N CYS A 495 -17.52 -10.87 0.55
CA CYS A 495 -17.06 -9.48 0.68
C CYS A 495 -16.22 -9.28 1.95
N GLU A 496 -16.61 -9.84 3.10
CA GLU A 496 -15.86 -9.78 4.35
C GLU A 496 -14.51 -10.52 4.25
N SER A 497 -14.48 -11.70 3.61
CA SER A 497 -13.24 -12.47 3.41
C SER A 497 -12.24 -11.80 2.45
N VAL A 498 -12.74 -10.98 1.53
CA VAL A 498 -11.95 -10.30 0.51
C VAL A 498 -11.50 -8.92 1.01
N CYS A 499 -12.42 -8.12 1.52
CA CYS A 499 -12.22 -6.72 1.88
C CYS A 499 -11.91 -6.49 3.38
N GLY A 500 -12.15 -7.49 4.25
CA GLY A 500 -12.01 -7.36 5.71
C GLY A 500 -13.06 -6.44 6.37
N LYS A 501 -14.03 -5.96 5.58
CA LYS A 501 -15.14 -5.10 6.00
C LYS A 501 -16.45 -5.65 5.44
N SER A 502 -17.50 -5.66 6.26
CA SER A 502 -18.86 -5.97 5.81
C SER A 502 -19.41 -4.79 5.02
N SER A 503 -19.80 -5.00 3.76
CA SER A 503 -20.65 -4.05 3.08
C SER A 503 -22.04 -4.05 3.75
N HIS A 504 -22.55 -2.85 4.08
CA HIS A 504 -23.79 -2.69 4.83
C HIS A 504 -25.02 -2.45 3.94
N ALA A 505 -24.83 -2.01 2.69
CA ALA A 505 -25.90 -1.64 1.78
C ALA A 505 -26.86 -2.81 1.50
N LEU A 506 -26.33 -3.98 1.14
CA LEU A 506 -27.12 -5.17 0.85
C LEU A 506 -27.86 -5.70 2.10
N LYS A 507 -27.16 -5.78 3.24
CA LYS A 507 -27.76 -6.20 4.53
C LYS A 507 -28.88 -5.26 4.97
N ALA A 508 -28.74 -3.96 4.73
CA ALA A 508 -29.75 -2.96 5.08
C ALA A 508 -31.02 -3.11 4.23
N GLU A 509 -30.88 -3.27 2.91
CA GLU A 509 -32.05 -3.45 2.03
C GLU A 509 -32.75 -4.79 2.28
N PHE A 510 -31.98 -5.88 2.49
CA PHE A 510 -32.53 -7.15 2.93
C PHE A 510 -33.32 -7.01 4.24
N LYS A 511 -32.77 -6.32 5.25
CA LYS A 511 -33.46 -6.10 6.53
C LYS A 511 -34.77 -5.33 6.35
N LYS A 512 -34.82 -4.35 5.46
CA LYS A 512 -36.03 -3.60 5.10
C LYS A 512 -37.08 -4.52 4.46
N GLN A 513 -36.68 -5.36 3.51
CA GLN A 513 -37.59 -6.31 2.86
C GLN A 513 -38.09 -7.39 3.83
N ALA A 514 -37.21 -7.96 4.65
CA ALA A 514 -37.56 -8.93 5.69
C ALA A 514 -38.50 -8.31 6.72
N ALA A 515 -38.30 -7.04 7.11
CA ALA A 515 -39.18 -6.34 8.05
C ALA A 515 -40.59 -6.13 7.46
N SER A 516 -40.69 -5.76 6.18
CA SER A 516 -41.97 -5.63 5.48
C SER A 516 -42.72 -6.97 5.44
N TYR A 517 -42.02 -8.06 5.14
CA TYR A 517 -42.59 -9.41 5.20
C TYR A 517 -43.07 -9.77 6.61
N VAL A 518 -42.24 -9.58 7.64
CA VAL A 518 -42.60 -9.88 9.04
C VAL A 518 -43.81 -9.07 9.49
N GLN A 519 -43.93 -7.81 9.05
CA GLN A 519 -45.09 -6.97 9.33
C GLN A 519 -46.36 -7.49 8.64
N LYS A 520 -46.26 -7.92 7.37
CA LYS A 520 -47.38 -8.53 6.65
C LYS A 520 -47.79 -9.87 7.26
N PHE A 521 -46.80 -10.72 7.57
CA PHE A 521 -46.97 -11.97 8.30
C PHE A 521 -47.73 -11.73 9.60
N HIS A 522 -47.28 -10.77 10.42
CA HIS A 522 -47.96 -10.45 11.67
C HIS A 522 -49.39 -9.93 11.47
N SER A 523 -49.58 -9.02 10.51
CA SER A 523 -50.91 -8.47 10.21
C SER A 523 -51.91 -9.56 9.82
N GLN A 524 -51.49 -10.50 8.96
CA GLN A 524 -52.33 -11.64 8.55
C GLN A 524 -52.67 -12.57 9.73
N ARG A 525 -51.70 -12.91 10.59
CA ARG A 525 -51.93 -13.79 11.74
C ARG A 525 -52.82 -13.11 12.79
N LYS A 526 -52.60 -11.82 13.04
CA LYS A 526 -53.44 -11.01 13.93
C LYS A 526 -54.88 -10.93 13.42
N GLN A 527 -55.09 -10.69 12.11
CA GLN A 527 -56.42 -10.71 11.50
C GLN A 527 -57.09 -12.08 11.61
N LYS A 528 -56.38 -13.17 11.28
CA LYS A 528 -56.87 -14.53 11.43
C LYS A 528 -57.29 -14.83 12.86
N LEU A 529 -56.47 -14.47 13.84
CA LEU A 529 -56.78 -14.66 15.25
C LEU A 529 -58.04 -13.89 15.67
N MET A 530 -58.16 -12.62 15.27
CA MET A 530 -59.34 -11.80 15.58
C MET A 530 -60.63 -12.39 15.01
N LEU A 531 -60.61 -12.83 13.75
CA LEU A 531 -61.78 -13.44 13.11
C LEU A 531 -62.26 -14.70 13.84
N ILE A 532 -61.32 -15.55 14.25
CA ILE A 532 -61.63 -16.81 14.95
C ILE A 532 -62.12 -16.52 16.37
N LEU A 533 -61.51 -15.56 17.07
CA LEU A 533 -61.97 -15.11 18.38
C LEU A 533 -63.39 -14.54 18.34
N ASP A 534 -63.74 -13.78 17.32
CA ASP A 534 -65.07 -13.18 17.19
C ASP A 534 -66.17 -14.21 16.92
N ALA A 535 -65.81 -15.32 16.28
CA ALA A 535 -66.70 -16.46 16.02
C ALA A 535 -66.75 -17.48 17.17
N GLU A 536 -65.92 -17.33 18.21
CA GLU A 536 -65.75 -18.32 19.28
C GLU A 536 -66.98 -18.39 20.20
N ARG A 537 -67.44 -19.62 20.46
CA ARG A 537 -68.63 -19.87 21.29
C ARG A 537 -68.30 -20.32 22.71
N TRP A 538 -67.00 -20.43 23.05
CA TRP A 538 -66.53 -20.82 24.38
C TRP A 538 -67.07 -22.17 24.82
N LYS A 539 -66.98 -23.14 23.91
CA LYS A 539 -67.29 -24.55 24.17
C LYS A 539 -66.02 -25.36 24.27
N VAL A 540 -66.10 -26.50 24.96
CA VAL A 540 -65.04 -27.49 24.97
C VAL A 540 -64.77 -27.93 23.53
N ALA A 541 -63.52 -27.83 23.11
CA ALA A 541 -63.07 -28.25 21.78
C ALA A 541 -62.45 -29.65 21.85
N ASP A 542 -62.73 -30.44 20.82
CA ASP A 542 -62.02 -31.70 20.60
C ASP A 542 -60.60 -31.37 20.11
N VAL A 543 -59.61 -32.07 20.67
CA VAL A 543 -58.19 -31.83 20.43
C VAL A 543 -57.66 -32.90 19.47
N PRO A 544 -57.30 -32.53 18.23
CA PRO A 544 -56.56 -33.40 17.33
C PRO A 544 -55.16 -33.73 17.87
N PRO A 545 -54.62 -34.93 17.61
CA PRO A 545 -53.31 -35.36 18.11
C PRO A 545 -52.16 -34.47 17.65
N GLU A 546 -52.30 -33.78 16.51
CA GLU A 546 -51.31 -32.80 16.01
C GLU A 546 -51.02 -31.68 17.01
N PHE A 547 -52.02 -31.20 17.75
CA PHE A 547 -51.82 -30.13 18.73
C PHE A 547 -51.11 -30.61 19.99
N GLN A 548 -51.27 -31.88 20.36
CA GLN A 548 -50.49 -32.49 21.45
C GLN A 548 -49.01 -32.53 21.06
N ILE A 549 -48.70 -32.96 19.83
CA ILE A 549 -47.33 -32.97 19.30
C ILE A 549 -46.74 -31.54 19.29
N LEU A 550 -47.52 -30.52 18.92
CA LEU A 550 -47.05 -29.12 18.96
C LEU A 550 -46.69 -28.68 20.38
N VAL A 551 -47.54 -28.98 21.36
CA VAL A 551 -47.30 -28.62 22.77
C VAL A 551 -46.09 -29.37 23.32
N ASP A 552 -45.98 -30.67 23.05
CA ASP A 552 -44.84 -31.50 23.46
C ASP A 552 -43.53 -30.95 22.87
N ASN A 553 -43.54 -30.57 21.59
CA ASN A 553 -42.39 -29.98 20.92
C ASN A 553 -41.97 -28.64 21.54
N ILE A 554 -42.91 -27.75 21.87
CA ILE A 554 -42.62 -26.49 22.59
C ILE A 554 -42.02 -26.79 23.98
N SER A 555 -42.58 -27.77 24.69
CA SER A 555 -42.15 -28.12 26.05
C SER A 555 -40.74 -28.74 26.10
N SER A 556 -40.35 -29.46 25.04
CA SER A 556 -39.06 -30.16 24.93
C SER A 556 -37.85 -29.21 24.84
N GLY A 557 -38.08 -27.92 24.59
CA GLY A 557 -37.03 -26.91 24.47
C GLY A 557 -36.17 -27.02 23.21
N ARG A 558 -36.51 -27.92 22.27
CA ARG A 558 -35.82 -28.04 20.98
C ARG A 558 -36.17 -26.85 20.07
N PRO A 559 -35.22 -26.35 19.26
CA PRO A 559 -35.52 -25.32 18.26
C PRO A 559 -36.51 -25.89 17.23
N LEU A 560 -37.65 -25.22 17.07
CA LEU A 560 -38.70 -25.62 16.14
C LEU A 560 -38.27 -25.25 14.71
N GLN A 561 -37.88 -26.25 13.92
CA GLN A 561 -37.39 -26.07 12.54
C GLN A 561 -38.49 -26.18 11.48
N SER A 562 -39.64 -26.79 11.78
CA SER A 562 -40.75 -26.92 10.83
C SER A 562 -42.09 -27.13 11.56
N LEU A 563 -43.20 -26.69 10.94
CA LEU A 563 -44.52 -27.16 11.36
C LEU A 563 -44.65 -28.67 11.04
N PRO A 564 -45.30 -29.48 11.89
CA PRO A 564 -45.78 -30.79 11.49
C PRO A 564 -46.71 -30.65 10.28
N SER A 565 -46.49 -31.45 9.24
CA SER A 565 -47.27 -31.40 8.01
C SER A 565 -48.76 -31.64 8.30
N SER A 566 -49.62 -30.78 7.74
CA SER A 566 -51.04 -31.09 7.55
C SER A 566 -51.15 -32.34 6.68
N PRO A 567 -52.05 -33.30 6.97
CA PRO A 567 -52.20 -34.50 6.17
C PRO A 567 -52.96 -34.14 4.90
N ASP A 568 -52.25 -33.79 3.83
CA ASP A 568 -52.78 -33.92 2.48
C ASP A 568 -51.66 -34.13 1.45
N ARG A 569 -51.84 -35.23 0.71
CA ARG A 569 -51.10 -35.76 -0.45
C ARG A 569 -49.91 -36.68 -0.21
N ASP A 570 -50.24 -37.97 -0.30
CA ASP A 570 -49.50 -39.03 -0.98
C ASP A 570 -48.01 -39.15 -0.65
N THR A 571 -47.72 -39.61 0.57
CA THR A 571 -46.52 -40.41 0.81
C THR A 571 -46.80 -41.39 1.94
N ASN A 572 -46.88 -42.67 1.56
CA ASN A 572 -46.80 -43.79 2.50
C ASN A 572 -45.42 -43.77 3.16
N SER A 573 -45.25 -42.97 4.20
CA SER A 573 -44.18 -43.15 5.18
C SER A 573 -44.79 -43.08 6.56
N SER A 574 -45.13 -44.25 7.07
CA SER A 574 -45.45 -44.50 8.46
C SER A 574 -44.39 -43.84 9.35
N ILE A 575 -44.77 -42.76 10.04
CA ILE A 575 -43.95 -42.22 11.11
C ILE A 575 -44.12 -43.19 12.28
N VAL A 576 -43.15 -44.07 12.43
CA VAL A 576 -43.03 -45.01 13.54
C VAL A 576 -42.64 -44.19 14.78
N SER A 577 -43.57 -44.07 15.74
CA SER A 577 -43.21 -43.78 17.13
C SER A 577 -42.74 -45.07 17.80
N GLU A 578 -41.63 -45.00 18.54
CA GLU A 578 -41.00 -46.13 19.23
C GLU A 578 -41.80 -46.67 20.43
N TYR A 579 -43.03 -46.20 20.63
CA TYR A 579 -44.03 -46.86 21.46
C TYR A 579 -45.30 -46.97 20.64
N GLY A 580 -45.70 -48.21 20.35
CA GLY A 580 -46.87 -48.51 19.55
C GLY A 580 -48.14 -48.12 20.28
N THR A 581 -48.82 -47.07 19.81
CA THR A 581 -50.27 -46.92 19.93
C THR A 581 -50.74 -46.01 18.80
N GLU A 582 -51.48 -46.58 17.83
CA GLU A 582 -52.23 -45.80 16.85
C GLU A 582 -53.26 -44.92 17.59
N CYS A 583 -53.02 -43.60 17.67
CA CYS A 583 -53.98 -42.69 18.31
C CYS A 583 -54.71 -41.87 17.25
N THR A 584 -55.70 -42.49 16.60
CA THR A 584 -56.61 -41.87 15.63
C THR A 584 -57.84 -41.21 16.27
N LYS A 585 -57.90 -41.14 17.61
CA LYS A 585 -59.04 -40.57 18.34
C LYS A 585 -58.71 -39.17 18.85
N THR A 586 -59.57 -38.19 18.52
CA THR A 586 -59.56 -36.86 19.11
C THR A 586 -59.82 -36.97 20.62
N ALA A 587 -58.97 -36.35 21.43
CA ALA A 587 -59.12 -36.31 22.89
C ALA A 587 -59.91 -35.06 23.30
N ASN A 588 -60.62 -35.12 24.43
CA ASN A 588 -61.37 -33.97 24.95
C ASN A 588 -60.51 -33.02 25.81
N SER A 589 -59.25 -33.38 26.04
CA SER A 589 -58.29 -32.64 26.87
C SER A 589 -56.87 -32.74 26.29
N LEU A 590 -56.06 -31.70 26.50
CA LEU A 590 -54.62 -31.67 26.26
C LEU A 590 -53.89 -32.17 27.51
N LEU A 591 -52.87 -33.01 27.34
CA LEU A 591 -52.01 -33.46 28.44
C LEU A 591 -50.82 -32.52 28.59
N ILE A 592 -50.68 -31.89 29.76
CA ILE A 592 -49.57 -30.98 30.05
C ILE A 592 -48.91 -31.43 31.34
N GLY A 593 -47.72 -32.04 31.19
CA GLY A 593 -47.03 -32.69 32.30
C GLY A 593 -47.85 -33.86 32.85
N THR A 594 -48.47 -33.66 34.02
CA THR A 594 -49.33 -34.65 34.70
C THR A 594 -50.81 -34.26 34.74
N GLN A 595 -51.20 -33.11 34.17
CA GLN A 595 -52.56 -32.59 34.25
C GLN A 595 -53.27 -32.59 32.90
N GLU A 596 -54.58 -32.86 32.94
CA GLU A 596 -55.47 -32.70 31.79
C GLU A 596 -55.99 -31.26 31.71
N TYR A 597 -55.87 -30.66 30.52
CA TYR A 597 -56.29 -29.31 30.19
C TYR A 597 -57.44 -29.34 29.20
N VAL A 598 -58.64 -28.96 29.66
CA VAL A 598 -59.79 -28.75 28.79
C VAL A 598 -59.65 -27.38 28.12
N THR A 599 -59.76 -27.33 26.79
CA THR A 599 -59.46 -26.11 26.02
C THR A 599 -60.54 -25.77 25.00
N VAL A 600 -60.36 -24.61 24.36
CA VAL A 600 -61.29 -23.99 23.40
C VAL A 600 -60.59 -23.89 22.04
N GLY A 601 -61.34 -23.98 20.94
CA GLY A 601 -60.79 -24.09 19.58
C GLY A 601 -59.86 -22.94 19.17
N THR A 602 -60.21 -21.71 19.55
CA THR A 602 -59.34 -20.52 19.39
C THR A 602 -57.95 -20.67 19.99
N VAL A 603 -57.82 -21.32 21.15
CA VAL A 603 -56.53 -21.50 21.85
C VAL A 603 -55.66 -22.50 21.10
N LEU A 604 -56.24 -23.56 20.55
CA LEU A 604 -55.51 -24.52 19.71
C LEU A 604 -54.91 -23.83 18.48
N ILE A 605 -55.70 -22.97 17.84
CA ILE A 605 -55.21 -22.18 16.71
C ILE A 605 -54.14 -21.18 17.17
N LEU A 606 -54.30 -20.57 18.35
CA LEU A 606 -53.26 -19.71 18.93
C LEU A 606 -51.94 -20.48 19.15
N ILE A 607 -51.98 -21.72 19.65
CA ILE A 607 -50.78 -22.58 19.78
C ILE A 607 -50.10 -22.76 18.42
N ARG A 608 -50.87 -23.08 17.37
CA ARG A 608 -50.32 -23.20 16.02
C ARG A 608 -49.71 -21.89 15.53
N LEU A 609 -50.37 -20.75 15.77
CA LEU A 609 -49.83 -19.44 15.43
C LEU A 609 -48.51 -19.18 16.18
N ILE A 610 -48.45 -19.44 17.49
CA ILE A 610 -47.21 -19.30 18.29
C ILE A 610 -46.07 -20.12 17.66
N VAL A 611 -46.33 -21.35 17.24
CA VAL A 611 -45.32 -22.19 16.56
C VAL A 611 -44.88 -21.59 15.23
N GLU A 612 -45.79 -21.05 14.42
CA GLU A 612 -45.42 -20.33 13.19
C GLU A 612 -44.49 -19.13 13.46
N TYR A 613 -44.68 -18.41 14.58
CA TYR A 613 -43.76 -17.34 14.99
C TYR A 613 -42.39 -17.87 15.40
N CYS A 614 -42.33 -19.03 16.08
CA CYS A 614 -41.08 -19.65 16.51
C CYS A 614 -40.26 -20.14 15.31
N VAL A 615 -40.91 -20.78 14.33
CA VAL A 615 -40.26 -21.21 13.06
C VAL A 615 -39.77 -20.00 12.27
N CYS A 616 -40.60 -18.96 12.13
CA CYS A 616 -40.19 -17.72 11.44
C CYS A 616 -39.00 -17.02 12.13
N ALA A 617 -38.92 -17.07 13.47
CA ALA A 617 -37.77 -16.55 14.21
C ALA A 617 -36.49 -17.38 13.99
N TYR A 618 -36.63 -18.70 13.82
CA TYR A 618 -35.52 -19.58 13.48
C TYR A 618 -35.01 -19.34 12.05
N ASP A 619 -35.92 -19.20 11.08
CA ASP A 619 -35.60 -18.94 9.68
C ASP A 619 -34.96 -17.56 9.46
N LEU A 620 -35.32 -16.56 10.29
CA LEU A 620 -34.82 -15.18 10.21
C LEU A 620 -34.24 -14.68 11.54
N PRO A 621 -33.06 -15.16 11.95
CA PRO A 621 -32.43 -14.77 13.23
C PRO A 621 -32.21 -13.25 13.35
N ILE A 622 -31.89 -12.58 12.23
CA ILE A 622 -31.63 -11.12 12.16
C ILE A 622 -32.84 -10.31 12.63
N LEU A 623 -34.05 -10.83 12.49
CA LEU A 623 -35.31 -10.18 12.89
C LEU A 623 -35.97 -10.84 14.12
N ALA A 624 -35.33 -11.81 14.77
CA ALA A 624 -35.92 -12.57 15.88
C ALA A 624 -36.44 -11.66 17.02
N THR A 625 -35.77 -10.54 17.30
CA THR A 625 -36.22 -9.53 18.28
C THR A 625 -37.56 -8.88 17.89
N VAL A 626 -37.72 -8.53 16.61
CA VAL A 626 -38.94 -7.93 16.06
C VAL A 626 -40.08 -8.95 16.04
N ILE A 627 -39.77 -10.18 15.62
CA ILE A 627 -40.73 -11.30 15.59
C ILE A 627 -41.23 -11.61 17.01
N GLY A 628 -40.33 -11.62 18.00
CA GLY A 628 -40.70 -11.76 19.40
C GLY A 628 -41.64 -10.63 19.86
N ARG A 629 -41.31 -9.36 19.58
CA ARG A 629 -42.21 -8.24 19.94
C ARG A 629 -43.61 -8.40 19.31
N ASN A 630 -43.68 -8.84 18.06
CA ASN A 630 -44.94 -9.10 17.36
C ASN A 630 -45.73 -10.26 17.99
N LEU A 631 -45.05 -11.30 18.47
CA LEU A 631 -45.66 -12.39 19.22
C LEU A 631 -46.24 -11.90 20.55
N ALA A 632 -45.50 -11.07 21.29
CA ALA A 632 -46.01 -10.45 22.51
C ALA A 632 -47.25 -9.57 22.23
N GLU A 633 -47.26 -8.82 21.13
CA GLU A 633 -48.44 -8.06 20.69
C GLU A 633 -49.63 -8.96 20.33
N LEU A 634 -49.39 -10.10 19.65
CA LEU A 634 -50.42 -11.09 19.34
C LEU A 634 -51.06 -11.63 20.62
N LEU A 635 -50.25 -12.00 21.62
CA LEU A 635 -50.74 -12.50 22.92
C LEU A 635 -51.50 -11.42 23.71
N ARG A 636 -51.04 -10.15 23.68
CA ARG A 636 -51.82 -9.04 24.26
C ARG A 636 -53.16 -8.84 23.55
N THR A 637 -53.17 -8.95 22.22
CA THR A 637 -54.39 -8.84 21.42
C THR A 637 -55.36 -9.96 21.78
N PHE A 638 -54.88 -11.19 21.92
CA PHE A 638 -55.65 -12.32 22.43
C PHE A 638 -56.27 -12.00 23.80
N ASN A 639 -55.44 -11.64 24.79
CA ASN A 639 -55.91 -11.34 26.15
C ASN A 639 -56.95 -10.21 26.17
N SER A 640 -56.66 -9.09 25.50
CA SER A 640 -57.55 -7.93 25.42
C SER A 640 -58.89 -8.29 24.77
N ARG A 641 -58.87 -9.07 23.68
CA ARG A 641 -60.09 -9.47 22.99
C ARG A 641 -60.89 -10.49 23.80
N CYS A 642 -60.25 -11.44 24.47
CA CYS A 642 -60.93 -12.36 25.41
C CYS A 642 -61.64 -11.58 26.54
N CYS A 643 -60.98 -10.57 27.11
CA CYS A 643 -61.58 -9.70 28.13
C CYS A 643 -62.82 -8.98 27.59
N GLN A 644 -62.76 -8.38 26.39
CA GLN A 644 -63.91 -7.73 25.75
C GLN A 644 -65.07 -8.69 25.45
N LEU A 645 -64.76 -9.89 24.94
CA LEU A 645 -65.76 -10.87 24.56
C LEU A 645 -66.48 -11.45 25.79
N VAL A 646 -65.74 -11.73 26.87
CA VAL A 646 -66.22 -12.47 28.02
C VAL A 646 -66.64 -11.55 29.16
N LEU A 647 -65.75 -10.69 29.67
CA LEU A 647 -66.09 -9.74 30.74
C LEU A 647 -66.90 -8.54 30.22
N GLY A 648 -66.57 -8.06 29.01
CA GLY A 648 -67.27 -6.95 28.35
C GLY A 648 -68.58 -7.34 27.66
N ALA A 649 -69.00 -8.62 27.76
CA ALA A 649 -70.18 -9.17 27.10
C ALA A 649 -70.24 -8.99 25.57
N GLY A 650 -69.09 -8.79 24.92
CA GLY A 650 -68.98 -8.66 23.47
C GLY A 650 -69.42 -9.91 22.71
N ALA A 651 -69.21 -11.10 23.29
CA ALA A 651 -69.54 -12.37 22.65
C ALA A 651 -71.05 -12.57 22.44
N ILE A 652 -71.90 -11.84 23.17
CA ILE A 652 -73.35 -11.83 22.95
C ILE A 652 -73.67 -11.24 21.57
N LYS A 653 -72.94 -10.19 21.17
CA LYS A 653 -73.15 -9.49 19.90
C LYS A 653 -72.40 -10.15 18.73
N THR A 654 -71.19 -10.65 18.96
CA THR A 654 -70.32 -11.16 17.88
C THR A 654 -70.50 -12.65 17.62
N ALA A 655 -70.57 -13.49 18.66
CA ALA A 655 -70.65 -14.94 18.54
C ALA A 655 -72.10 -15.49 18.63
N GLY A 656 -73.06 -14.61 18.92
CA GLY A 656 -74.49 -14.97 19.05
C GLY A 656 -74.81 -15.78 20.31
N LEU A 657 -74.07 -15.57 21.40
CA LEU A 657 -74.35 -16.20 22.70
C LEU A 657 -75.50 -15.49 23.41
N ASN A 658 -76.48 -16.25 23.93
CA ASN A 658 -77.61 -15.65 24.65
C ASN A 658 -77.21 -15.06 26.01
N THR A 659 -76.33 -15.76 26.75
CA THR A 659 -75.82 -15.33 28.07
C THR A 659 -74.41 -15.87 28.29
N ILE A 660 -73.61 -15.17 29.08
CA ILE A 660 -72.29 -15.64 29.52
C ILE A 660 -72.47 -16.46 30.79
N THR A 661 -72.20 -17.75 30.70
CA THR A 661 -72.35 -18.71 31.81
C THR A 661 -71.05 -18.84 32.62
N SER A 662 -71.15 -19.43 33.82
CA SER A 662 -69.97 -19.78 34.64
C SER A 662 -69.02 -20.74 33.93
N THR A 663 -69.54 -21.64 33.07
CA THR A 663 -68.73 -22.51 32.21
C THR A 663 -67.86 -21.71 31.23
N ASN A 664 -68.41 -20.64 30.64
CA ASN A 664 -67.66 -19.81 29.69
C ASN A 664 -66.54 -19.08 30.41
N LEU A 665 -66.80 -18.52 31.61
CA LEU A 665 -65.78 -17.88 32.44
C LEU A 665 -64.66 -18.87 32.84
N ALA A 666 -65.03 -20.09 33.22
CA ALA A 666 -64.07 -21.15 33.58
C ALA A 666 -63.23 -21.59 32.37
N LEU A 667 -63.83 -21.75 31.19
CA LEU A 667 -63.12 -22.10 29.96
C LEU A 667 -62.16 -20.99 29.51
N THR A 668 -62.56 -19.72 29.62
CA THR A 668 -61.66 -18.59 29.35
C THR A 668 -60.51 -18.53 30.34
N SER A 669 -60.78 -18.78 31.63
CA SER A 669 -59.71 -18.87 32.65
C SER A 669 -58.72 -19.99 32.32
N ARG A 670 -59.22 -21.19 31.98
CA ARG A 670 -58.38 -22.35 31.63
C ARG A 670 -57.57 -22.12 30.35
N ALA A 671 -58.17 -21.48 29.35
CA ALA A 671 -57.51 -21.05 28.13
C ALA A 671 -56.34 -20.08 28.40
N LEU A 672 -56.53 -19.11 29.29
CA LEU A 672 -55.50 -18.14 29.66
C LEU A 672 -54.39 -18.77 30.51
N GLN A 673 -54.74 -19.69 31.42
CA GLN A 673 -53.77 -20.48 32.19
C GLN A 673 -52.86 -21.31 31.27
N LEU A 674 -53.42 -21.88 30.20
CA LEU A 674 -52.64 -22.60 29.19
C LEU A 674 -51.63 -21.68 28.49
N VAL A 675 -52.07 -20.49 28.06
CA VAL A 675 -51.18 -19.50 27.45
C VAL A 675 -50.08 -19.06 28.44
N LEU A 676 -50.43 -18.88 29.71
CA LEU A 676 -49.49 -18.54 30.77
C LEU A 676 -48.42 -19.63 30.94
N TRP A 677 -48.80 -20.90 30.85
CA TRP A 677 -47.86 -22.03 30.91
C TRP A 677 -46.92 -22.09 29.69
N LEU A 678 -47.38 -21.68 28.50
CA LEU A 678 -46.55 -21.66 27.29
C LEU A 678 -45.48 -20.55 27.29
N ILE A 679 -45.72 -19.42 27.98
CA ILE A 679 -44.84 -18.24 27.97
C ILE A 679 -43.36 -18.56 28.34
N PRO A 680 -43.06 -19.30 29.43
CA PRO A 680 -41.69 -19.67 29.78
C PRO A 680 -40.97 -20.48 28.69
N HIS A 681 -41.68 -21.40 28.03
CA HIS A 681 -41.11 -22.23 26.97
C HIS A 681 -40.81 -21.41 25.70
N ILE A 682 -41.72 -20.50 25.33
CA ILE A 682 -41.50 -19.55 24.24
C ILE A 682 -40.29 -18.65 24.56
N ARG A 683 -40.19 -18.15 25.80
CA ARG A 683 -39.06 -17.33 26.25
C ARG A 683 -37.73 -18.06 26.07
N ALA A 684 -37.66 -19.33 26.47
CA ALA A 684 -36.45 -20.14 26.31
C ALA A 684 -36.03 -20.30 24.84
N GLN A 685 -36.98 -20.51 23.92
CA GLN A 685 -36.70 -20.62 22.49
C GLN A 685 -36.16 -19.32 21.89
N PHE A 686 -36.77 -18.17 22.19
CA PHE A 686 -36.29 -16.88 21.69
C PHE A 686 -34.96 -16.44 22.32
N SER A 687 -34.72 -16.78 23.59
CA SER A 687 -33.43 -16.53 24.26
C SER A 687 -32.26 -17.30 23.64
N SER A 688 -32.50 -18.41 22.92
CA SER A 688 -31.45 -19.10 22.16
C SER A 688 -31.05 -18.35 20.88
N LEU A 689 -31.95 -17.55 20.32
CA LEU A 689 -31.77 -16.84 19.05
C LEU A 689 -31.34 -15.38 19.25
N VAL A 690 -31.67 -14.79 20.39
CA VAL A 690 -31.46 -13.37 20.70
C VAL A 690 -30.52 -13.22 21.91
N ARG A 691 -29.47 -12.40 21.78
CA ARG A 691 -28.53 -12.12 22.89
C ARG A 691 -29.13 -11.34 24.06
N ASP A 692 -30.17 -10.55 23.81
CA ASP A 692 -30.84 -9.74 24.82
C ASP A 692 -31.99 -10.50 25.50
N SER A 693 -32.14 -10.28 26.81
CA SER A 693 -33.25 -10.81 27.59
C SER A 693 -34.59 -10.38 26.98
N PHE A 694 -35.44 -11.36 26.66
CA PHE A 694 -36.72 -11.13 26.00
C PHE A 694 -37.79 -10.66 26.99
N ILE A 695 -37.66 -9.40 27.45
CA ILE A 695 -38.51 -8.76 28.49
C ILE A 695 -39.95 -8.50 28.00
N ALA A 696 -40.19 -8.51 26.68
CA ALA A 696 -41.49 -8.14 26.10
C ALA A 696 -42.64 -9.04 26.58
N LEU A 697 -42.38 -10.30 26.95
CA LEU A 697 -43.37 -11.23 27.47
C LEU A 697 -43.75 -10.98 28.94
N ASP A 698 -42.92 -10.32 29.74
CA ASP A 698 -43.18 -10.13 31.18
C ASP A 698 -44.42 -9.28 31.43
N GLY A 699 -44.66 -8.29 30.56
CA GLY A 699 -45.90 -7.51 30.59
C GLY A 699 -47.12 -8.37 30.27
N VAL A 700 -46.99 -9.27 29.28
CA VAL A 700 -48.07 -10.16 28.86
C VAL A 700 -48.44 -11.16 29.96
N GLU A 701 -47.42 -11.72 30.63
CA GLU A 701 -47.57 -12.65 31.75
C GLU A 701 -48.39 -12.01 32.89
N LYS A 702 -48.05 -10.77 33.26
CA LYS A 702 -48.78 -9.99 34.28
C LYS A 702 -50.21 -9.66 33.85
N ASP A 703 -50.40 -9.21 32.61
CA ASP A 703 -51.71 -8.84 32.06
C ASP A 703 -52.67 -10.04 32.01
N ILE A 704 -52.16 -11.22 31.64
CA ILE A 704 -52.93 -12.47 31.62
C ILE A 704 -53.25 -12.92 33.04
N GLY A 705 -52.27 -12.88 33.96
CA GLY A 705 -52.49 -13.23 35.36
C GLY A 705 -53.56 -12.36 36.03
N HIS A 706 -53.55 -11.05 35.77
CA HIS A 706 -54.59 -10.14 36.28
C HIS A 706 -55.98 -10.47 35.70
N HIS A 707 -56.07 -10.80 34.42
CA HIS A 707 -57.34 -11.17 33.79
C HIS A 707 -57.92 -12.48 34.36
N ILE A 708 -57.07 -13.47 34.66
CA ILE A 708 -57.50 -14.71 35.35
C ILE A 708 -58.15 -14.38 36.71
N GLN A 709 -57.52 -13.51 37.52
CA GLN A 709 -58.08 -13.07 38.79
C GLN A 709 -59.41 -12.31 38.63
N GLN A 710 -59.54 -11.50 37.57
CA GLN A 710 -60.79 -10.81 37.25
C GLN A 710 -61.91 -11.79 36.88
N LEU A 711 -61.60 -12.87 36.16
CA LEU A 711 -62.57 -13.93 35.83
C LEU A 711 -63.02 -14.69 37.09
N GLU A 712 -62.09 -15.07 37.95
CA GLU A 712 -62.38 -15.74 39.23
C GLU A 712 -63.24 -14.86 40.15
N SER A 713 -62.86 -13.59 40.32
CA SER A 713 -63.65 -12.63 41.10
C SER A 713 -65.04 -12.39 40.51
N LYS A 714 -65.20 -12.46 39.18
CA LYS A 714 -66.50 -12.39 38.52
C LYS A 714 -67.36 -13.62 38.81
N ILE A 715 -66.80 -14.83 38.78
CA ILE A 715 -67.49 -16.08 39.17
C ILE A 715 -67.97 -15.96 40.62
N LEU A 716 -67.09 -15.53 41.52
CA LEU A 716 -67.41 -15.32 42.94
C LEU A 716 -68.49 -14.26 43.13
N SER A 717 -68.40 -13.12 42.43
CA SER A 717 -69.41 -12.05 42.49
C SER A 717 -70.78 -12.53 42.01
N LEU A 718 -70.84 -13.29 40.91
CA LEU A 718 -72.09 -13.85 40.41
C LEU A 718 -72.71 -14.82 41.41
N MET A 719 -71.91 -15.71 42.00
CA MET A 719 -72.41 -16.64 43.00
C MET A 719 -72.86 -15.91 44.27
N ASN A 720 -72.10 -14.94 44.76
CA ASN A 720 -72.46 -14.14 45.93
C ASN A 720 -73.76 -13.35 45.71
N GLN A 721 -73.99 -12.82 44.51
CA GLN A 721 -75.26 -12.17 44.17
C GLN A 721 -76.42 -13.17 44.21
N LEU A 722 -76.28 -14.35 43.59
CA LEU A 722 -77.30 -15.40 43.61
C LEU A 722 -77.60 -15.89 45.03
N LEU A 723 -76.58 -16.02 45.89
CA LEU A 723 -76.77 -16.38 47.30
C LEU A 723 -77.48 -15.28 48.08
N ASN A 724 -77.08 -14.03 47.89
CA ASN A 724 -77.66 -12.87 48.57
C ASN A 724 -79.14 -12.69 48.22
N ASP A 725 -79.50 -12.84 46.94
CA ASP A 725 -80.90 -12.74 46.51
C ASP A 725 -81.77 -13.82 47.16
N GLN A 726 -81.26 -15.06 47.29
CA GLN A 726 -81.99 -16.13 47.97
C GLN A 726 -82.06 -15.94 49.49
N LEU A 727 -81.01 -15.39 50.13
CA LEU A 727 -80.96 -15.16 51.57
C LEU A 727 -81.71 -13.91 52.03
N ASN A 728 -81.89 -12.90 51.17
CA ASN A 728 -82.69 -11.71 51.48
C ASN A 728 -84.18 -12.00 51.53
N ASP A 729 -84.65 -12.95 50.70
CA ASP A 729 -86.05 -13.39 50.65
C ASP A 729 -86.35 -14.53 51.65
N TRP A 730 -85.37 -14.92 52.47
CA TRP A 730 -85.47 -16.05 53.39
C TRP A 730 -86.02 -15.62 54.77
N ASP A 731 -86.98 -16.42 55.25
CA ASP A 731 -87.58 -16.32 56.59
C ASP A 731 -87.38 -17.66 57.32
N ALA A 732 -87.03 -17.61 58.60
CA ALA A 732 -86.86 -18.79 59.46
C ALA A 732 -88.21 -19.41 59.89
N LYS A 733 -88.94 -20.02 58.94
CA LYS A 733 -90.24 -20.67 59.16
C LYS A 733 -90.27 -22.07 58.53
N PRO A 734 -91.02 -23.03 59.10
CA PRO A 734 -91.29 -24.31 58.45
C PRO A 734 -92.00 -24.09 57.10
N PRO A 735 -91.74 -24.92 56.07
CA PRO A 735 -91.03 -26.20 56.08
C PRO A 735 -89.50 -26.09 55.89
N VAL A 736 -88.75 -26.94 56.60
CA VAL A 736 -87.31 -27.15 56.39
C VAL A 736 -87.09 -28.36 55.48
N PRO A 737 -86.24 -28.29 54.43
CA PRO A 737 -85.47 -27.13 54.01
C PRO A 737 -86.34 -26.12 53.27
N SER A 738 -86.13 -24.82 53.55
CA SER A 738 -86.86 -23.73 52.91
C SER A 738 -86.58 -23.64 51.41
N LYS A 739 -87.46 -22.94 50.69
CA LYS A 739 -87.31 -22.69 49.25
C LYS A 739 -85.97 -21.99 48.94
N ALA A 740 -85.55 -21.05 49.78
CA ALA A 740 -84.28 -20.36 49.65
C ALA A 740 -83.08 -21.32 49.76
N PHE A 741 -83.00 -22.14 50.81
CA PHE A 741 -81.90 -23.09 50.99
C PHE A 741 -81.86 -24.19 49.92
N ARG A 742 -83.03 -24.65 49.43
CA ARG A 742 -83.09 -25.56 48.26
C ARG A 742 -82.55 -24.90 46.99
N ASN A 743 -82.85 -23.63 46.77
CA ASN A 743 -82.33 -22.88 45.62
C ASN A 743 -80.83 -22.60 45.75
N VAL A 744 -80.34 -22.27 46.94
CA VAL A 744 -78.90 -22.14 47.25
C VAL A 744 -78.15 -23.43 46.93
N SER A 745 -78.62 -24.57 47.46
CA SER A 745 -78.06 -25.89 47.14
C SER A 745 -78.08 -26.18 45.64
N ARG A 746 -79.19 -25.87 44.95
CA ARG A 746 -79.29 -26.04 43.49
C ARG A 746 -78.29 -25.17 42.72
N HIS A 747 -78.07 -23.92 43.14
CA HIS A 747 -77.10 -23.03 42.52
C HIS A 747 -75.66 -23.52 42.75
N LEU A 748 -75.34 -24.01 43.96
CA LEU A 748 -74.04 -24.60 44.26
C LEU A 748 -73.79 -25.86 43.43
N ASN A 749 -74.74 -26.80 43.36
CA ASN A 749 -74.58 -28.00 42.54
C ASN A 749 -74.38 -27.66 41.06
N LYS A 750 -75.17 -26.72 40.52
CA LYS A 750 -75.02 -26.25 39.13
C LYS A 750 -73.66 -25.60 38.88
N LEU A 751 -73.14 -24.83 39.84
CA LEU A 751 -71.81 -24.25 39.74
C LEU A 751 -70.73 -25.34 39.80
N HIS A 752 -70.87 -26.33 40.70
CA HIS A 752 -69.94 -27.45 40.80
C HIS A 752 -69.88 -28.24 39.50
N ASP A 753 -71.03 -28.61 38.94
CA ASP A 753 -71.11 -29.34 37.67
C ASP A 753 -70.47 -28.56 36.52
N ALA A 754 -70.63 -27.24 36.51
CA ALA A 754 -70.03 -26.35 35.51
C ALA A 754 -68.51 -26.18 35.65
N LEU A 755 -67.97 -26.20 36.88
CA LEU A 755 -66.55 -25.99 37.15
C LEU A 755 -65.75 -27.29 37.13
N LYS A 756 -66.31 -28.40 37.63
CA LYS A 756 -65.66 -29.72 37.69
C LYS A 756 -65.27 -30.25 36.32
N SER A 757 -66.01 -29.89 35.28
CA SER A 757 -65.69 -30.30 33.91
C SER A 757 -64.52 -29.53 33.28
N VAL A 758 -63.97 -28.50 33.95
CA VAL A 758 -62.99 -27.58 33.33
C VAL A 758 -61.78 -27.27 34.23
N LEU A 759 -61.99 -27.05 35.53
CA LEU A 759 -60.96 -26.60 36.46
C LEU A 759 -60.42 -27.75 37.33
N PRO A 760 -59.16 -27.67 37.80
CA PRO A 760 -58.59 -28.61 38.77
C PRO A 760 -59.31 -28.58 40.13
N GLU A 761 -59.27 -29.69 40.86
CA GLU A 761 -59.94 -29.83 42.17
C GLU A 761 -59.45 -28.80 43.20
N GLU A 762 -58.16 -28.45 43.19
CA GLU A 762 -57.59 -27.43 44.10
C GLU A 762 -58.22 -26.04 43.87
N GLN A 763 -58.33 -25.59 42.62
CA GLN A 763 -58.93 -24.29 42.30
C GLN A 763 -60.43 -24.26 42.63
N ILE A 764 -61.13 -25.40 42.46
CA ILE A 764 -62.53 -25.51 42.85
C ILE A 764 -62.67 -25.42 44.37
N ALA A 765 -61.78 -26.05 45.14
CA ALA A 765 -61.75 -25.94 46.60
C ALA A 765 -61.60 -24.49 47.07
N ASP A 766 -60.65 -23.74 46.49
CA ASP A 766 -60.41 -22.32 46.81
C ASP A 766 -61.64 -21.45 46.53
N ILE A 767 -62.27 -21.62 45.36
CA ILE A 767 -63.49 -20.89 44.99
C ILE A 767 -64.61 -21.17 46.00
N TYR A 768 -64.80 -22.44 46.38
CA TYR A 768 -65.84 -22.84 47.33
C TYR A 768 -65.53 -22.40 48.77
N GLU A 769 -64.27 -22.29 49.17
CA GLU A 769 -63.90 -21.75 50.49
C GLU A 769 -64.35 -20.30 50.61
N VAL A 770 -64.09 -19.49 49.58
CA VAL A 770 -64.51 -18.09 49.54
C VAL A 770 -66.04 -17.96 49.50
N ILE A 771 -66.72 -18.78 48.70
CA ILE A 771 -68.19 -18.82 48.66
C ILE A 771 -68.76 -19.20 50.02
N HIS A 772 -68.19 -20.22 50.67
CA HIS A 772 -68.63 -20.69 51.97
C HIS A 772 -68.44 -19.62 53.06
N LYS A 773 -67.29 -18.94 53.06
CA LYS A 773 -67.04 -17.81 53.96
C LYS A 773 -68.04 -16.67 53.74
N ASN A 774 -68.35 -16.34 52.49
CA ASN A 774 -69.34 -15.30 52.17
C ASN A 774 -70.75 -15.69 52.64
N PHE A 775 -71.15 -16.95 52.38
CA PHE A 775 -72.42 -17.48 52.86
C PHE A 775 -72.56 -17.36 54.38
N LYS A 776 -71.52 -17.72 55.16
CA LYS A 776 -71.52 -17.57 56.62
C LYS A 776 -71.74 -16.12 57.06
N VAL A 777 -71.04 -15.17 56.44
CA VAL A 777 -71.16 -13.74 56.75
C VAL A 777 -72.59 -13.24 56.46
N ARG A 778 -73.15 -13.61 55.30
CA ARG A 778 -74.50 -13.18 54.91
C ARG A 778 -75.61 -13.80 55.75
N LEU A 779 -75.47 -15.09 56.08
CA LEU A 779 -76.39 -15.75 56.98
C LEU A 779 -76.37 -15.07 58.36
N ARG A 780 -75.18 -14.74 58.89
CA ARG A 780 -75.02 -13.98 60.14
C ARG A 780 -75.72 -12.62 60.08
N GLU A 781 -75.53 -11.84 59.01
CA GLU A 781 -76.21 -10.54 58.83
C GLU A 781 -77.74 -10.70 58.86
N GLN A 782 -78.29 -11.74 58.22
CA GLN A 782 -79.72 -12.01 58.23
C GLN A 782 -80.24 -12.48 59.60
N LEU A 783 -79.47 -13.29 60.33
CA LEU A 783 -79.81 -13.69 61.70
C LEU A 783 -79.85 -12.48 62.65
N ILE A 784 -78.90 -11.55 62.50
CA ILE A 784 -78.89 -10.28 63.25
C ILE A 784 -80.12 -9.44 62.88
N LYS A 785 -80.43 -9.31 61.57
CA LYS A 785 -81.60 -8.55 61.10
C LYS A 785 -82.93 -9.12 61.62
N MET A 786 -83.04 -10.45 61.73
CA MET A 786 -84.22 -11.13 62.26
C MET A 786 -84.23 -11.28 63.79
N ASN A 787 -83.21 -10.79 64.49
CA ASN A 787 -83.03 -10.94 65.95
C ASN A 787 -83.10 -12.40 66.45
N ILE A 788 -82.58 -13.35 65.68
CA ILE A 788 -82.53 -14.77 66.07
C ILE A 788 -81.27 -15.02 66.91
N GLU A 789 -81.44 -15.57 68.11
CA GLU A 789 -80.35 -15.85 69.06
C GLU A 789 -80.12 -17.37 69.23
N ASN A 790 -78.91 -17.74 69.62
CA ASN A 790 -78.56 -19.12 69.98
C ASN A 790 -79.11 -19.45 71.39
N ASN A 791 -80.43 -19.54 71.49
CA ASN A 791 -81.17 -19.76 72.75
C ASN A 791 -81.84 -21.15 72.82
N GLY A 792 -81.58 -22.02 71.84
CA GLY A 792 -82.22 -23.34 71.76
C GLY A 792 -83.72 -23.31 71.44
N GLY A 793 -84.28 -22.16 71.04
CA GLY A 793 -85.70 -22.01 70.70
C GLY A 793 -86.10 -22.65 69.36
N PRO A 794 -87.40 -22.65 69.02
CA PRO A 794 -87.91 -23.26 67.79
C PRO A 794 -87.35 -22.61 66.51
N GLN A 795 -87.12 -21.29 66.50
CA GLN A 795 -86.46 -20.60 65.38
C GLN A 795 -84.97 -20.97 65.26
N HIS A 796 -84.27 -21.11 66.39
CA HIS A 796 -82.91 -21.62 66.40
C HIS A 796 -82.85 -23.04 65.81
N GLY A 797 -83.75 -23.94 66.24
CA GLY A 797 -83.84 -25.31 65.70
C GLY A 797 -84.10 -25.36 64.18
N VAL A 798 -84.95 -24.46 63.67
CA VAL A 798 -85.18 -24.31 62.21
C VAL A 798 -83.90 -23.90 61.49
N VAL A 799 -83.18 -22.90 61.99
CA VAL A 799 -81.91 -22.45 61.40
C VAL A 799 -80.84 -23.53 61.45
N THR A 800 -80.69 -24.24 62.59
CA THR A 800 -79.75 -25.37 62.71
C THR A 800 -80.06 -26.45 61.69
N SER A 801 -81.34 -26.82 61.51
CA SER A 801 -81.73 -27.83 60.53
C SER A 801 -81.49 -27.41 59.07
N GLU A 802 -81.58 -26.12 58.74
CA GLU A 802 -81.21 -25.59 57.43
C GLU A 802 -79.69 -25.58 57.19
N ILE A 803 -78.91 -25.28 58.23
CA ILE A 803 -77.44 -25.36 58.19
C ILE A 803 -76.98 -26.80 58.01
N VAL A 804 -77.63 -27.76 58.67
CA VAL A 804 -77.35 -29.20 58.48
C VAL A 804 -77.60 -29.57 57.01
N PHE A 805 -78.73 -29.17 56.44
CA PHE A 805 -78.99 -29.40 55.02
C PHE A 805 -77.93 -28.76 54.10
N TYR A 806 -77.52 -27.52 54.37
CA TYR A 806 -76.47 -26.85 53.59
C TYR A 806 -75.11 -27.56 53.72
N THR A 807 -74.71 -27.93 54.93
CA THR A 807 -73.43 -28.64 55.17
C THR A 807 -73.43 -30.04 54.57
N GLU A 808 -74.55 -30.76 54.59
CA GLU A 808 -74.72 -32.03 53.86
C GLU A 808 -74.55 -31.85 52.36
N THR A 809 -75.09 -30.76 51.79
CA THR A 809 -74.91 -30.48 50.36
C THR A 809 -73.43 -30.21 50.03
N LEU A 810 -72.69 -29.47 50.87
CA LEU A 810 -71.25 -29.29 50.68
C LEU A 810 -70.45 -30.59 50.86
N LYS A 811 -70.83 -31.46 51.81
CA LYS A 811 -70.22 -32.81 51.97
C LYS A 811 -70.42 -33.67 50.73
N SER A 812 -71.61 -33.61 50.12
CA SER A 812 -71.93 -34.38 48.92
C SER A 812 -71.07 -33.97 47.72
N LEU A 813 -70.66 -32.70 47.65
CA LEU A 813 -69.83 -32.17 46.57
C LEU A 813 -68.33 -32.53 46.73
N LYS A 814 -67.87 -32.94 47.92
CA LYS A 814 -66.47 -33.29 48.25
C LYS A 814 -65.44 -32.20 47.89
N VAL A 815 -65.84 -30.94 47.88
CA VAL A 815 -64.99 -29.82 47.44
C VAL A 815 -64.12 -29.25 48.56
N LEU A 816 -64.59 -29.28 49.81
CA LEU A 816 -63.90 -28.68 50.95
C LEU A 816 -63.30 -29.74 51.88
N PRO A 817 -62.13 -29.48 52.49
CA PRO A 817 -61.59 -30.34 53.54
C PRO A 817 -62.56 -30.47 54.72
N GLU A 818 -62.64 -31.64 55.34
CA GLU A 818 -63.59 -31.94 56.44
C GLU A 818 -63.54 -30.93 57.59
N LYS A 819 -62.39 -30.28 57.81
CA LYS A 819 -62.19 -29.23 58.83
C LYS A 819 -63.17 -28.06 58.72
N TYR A 820 -63.55 -27.68 57.51
CA TYR A 820 -64.46 -26.54 57.27
C TYR A 820 -65.94 -26.91 57.35
N ILE A 821 -66.27 -28.21 57.38
CA ILE A 821 -67.64 -28.71 57.27
C ILE A 821 -68.17 -29.29 58.59
N THR A 822 -67.42 -29.09 59.68
CA THR A 822 -67.81 -29.51 61.05
C THR A 822 -68.84 -28.55 61.65
N GLU A 823 -69.78 -29.02 62.47
CA GLU A 823 -70.77 -28.14 63.15
C GLU A 823 -70.11 -26.97 63.91
N LYS A 824 -68.90 -27.20 64.45
CA LYS A 824 -68.08 -26.19 65.13
C LYS A 824 -67.64 -25.03 64.23
N SER A 825 -67.42 -25.23 62.93
CA SER A 825 -67.02 -24.16 62.01
C SER A 825 -68.17 -23.22 61.64
N MET A 826 -69.41 -23.67 61.87
CA MET A 826 -70.62 -22.90 61.68
C MET A 826 -71.04 -22.14 62.95
N GLU A 827 -70.39 -22.35 64.10
CA GLU A 827 -70.65 -21.56 65.32
C GLU A 827 -70.33 -20.07 65.14
N GLU A 828 -69.42 -19.74 64.21
CA GLU A 828 -69.03 -18.36 63.87
C GLU A 828 -70.18 -17.47 63.37
N ILE A 829 -71.27 -18.07 62.87
CA ILE A 829 -72.44 -17.32 62.37
C ILE A 829 -73.28 -16.73 63.50
N TRP A 830 -73.15 -17.25 64.73
CA TRP A 830 -73.91 -16.83 65.91
C TRP A 830 -73.19 -15.77 66.74
N ILE A 831 -71.90 -15.56 66.47
CA ILE A 831 -71.13 -14.45 67.04
C ILE A 831 -71.77 -13.17 66.51
N ARG A 832 -72.13 -12.22 67.38
CA ARG A 832 -72.71 -10.93 66.95
C ARG A 832 -71.64 -9.94 66.53
#